data_AF-A0A521YJF1-F1
#
_entry.id   AF-A0A521YJF1-F1
#
_cell.length_a   1.000
_cell.length_b   1.000
_cell.length_c   1.000
_cell.angle_alpha   90.00
_cell.angle_beta   90.00
_cell.angle_gamma   90.00
#
_symmetry.space_group_name_H-M   'P 1'
#
loop_
_entity.id
_entity.type
_entity.pdbx_description
1 polymer ?
#
loop_
_entity_poly.entity_id
_entity_poly.type
_entity_poly.pdbx_seq_one_letter_code
_entity_poly.pdbx_strand_id
1 'polypeptide(L)'
;MSAPTLQVQFDPASARFGAARSQKRIEDDRLLVGKGRFSDDRDFPDQAWLVVLRSPHAHARISSLDLSGCRAAPGVIAAWTMTELRAQGVGHIPFPPLFKRADGSPMAAPLRTPLADDVVYYVGQPVAAVVAATRAQAQDAAELVPVAYEELPCVVDAWRAVAPDAPLVWPQASGNIAAEAEYGDAAAVAKAFAGAKHVTELELHNQRVVAVALEPRACAAVWDGRTTLYTQNQTPTGARELLGAVFKTKPEDFRVRVGDIGGGFGMKTGLTPEDVLVCHAARALRRPVRWRGERSEEFLAAHMGRDQHCKASLALDRDGRILALRTEVLGNIGAVPVGSSAIIPLSLGPKVQTTVYRIPAVHYRVKAVLTHTMATGAYRGAGRPEANFLMERLVEKAAREMRLDPAELRRRNLIAPSEMPHRTHLGDVYDSGDFARMLEQALAAADWNGFARRREQSRQRGRLRGRGLSVYLEWTGAIPTETVDIEISADGTVTVFSGTQAMGQGLETSYTQLVTEILGVDPAKVRIVQGDTDRANGVGSVGSRSAFVGGSAVAAAGHKMIARARELAADALEAAPSDIEFHDGHLRIGGTDRTIDLAGLAARQPARVIRVSATQTPSTPSWPNGAQVCEVEIDPDTGGVELASVVSVDDIGRIINRTIVEGQIHGGIAQGAGQALYEEAVYDSQSGQLLTGSLMDYCIPRADQLPPMHASFDESVPCKTNLLGVKGCGELGTIGAAPAVVHAVLDALHDKGVTHLDMPLTPEKVWRTLRRS
;
A
#
# COMPACT_ATOMS: atom_id res chain seq x y z
N MET A 1 27.11 -30.32 -18.63
CA MET A 1 27.72 -29.06 -19.08
C MET A 1 26.59 -28.06 -19.26
N SER A 2 26.41 -27.17 -18.29
CA SER A 2 25.36 -26.14 -18.28
C SER A 2 25.71 -25.05 -19.30
N ALA A 3 24.78 -24.71 -20.18
CA ALA A 3 24.93 -23.58 -21.10
C ALA A 3 25.19 -22.28 -20.31
N PRO A 4 26.08 -21.40 -20.78
CA PRO A 4 26.36 -20.14 -20.11
C PRO A 4 25.10 -19.27 -20.16
N THR A 5 24.66 -18.80 -18.99
CA THR A 5 23.66 -17.76 -18.85
C THR A 5 24.18 -16.51 -19.56
N LEU A 6 23.54 -16.12 -20.66
CA LEU A 6 23.77 -14.83 -21.33
C LEU A 6 23.37 -13.70 -20.36
N GLN A 7 24.30 -13.28 -19.50
CA GLN A 7 24.26 -11.97 -18.86
C GLN A 7 24.63 -10.94 -19.92
N VAL A 8 23.65 -10.52 -20.72
CA VAL A 8 23.80 -9.31 -21.53
C VAL A 8 23.66 -8.14 -20.56
N GLN A 9 24.80 -7.51 -20.23
CA GLN A 9 24.81 -6.22 -19.54
C GLN A 9 24.06 -5.21 -20.41
N PHE A 10 23.02 -4.61 -19.84
CA PHE A 10 22.31 -3.48 -20.42
C PHE A 10 23.31 -2.33 -20.64
N ASP A 11 23.45 -1.83 -21.87
CA ASP A 11 24.24 -0.63 -22.18
C ASP A 11 23.38 0.63 -21.98
N PRO A 12 23.63 1.44 -20.94
CA PRO A 12 22.88 2.66 -20.67
C PRO A 12 22.99 3.71 -21.78
N ALA A 13 24.01 3.63 -22.64
CA ALA A 13 24.20 4.56 -23.75
C ALA A 13 23.23 4.31 -24.92
N SER A 14 22.58 3.14 -24.97
CA SER A 14 21.60 2.79 -26.01
C SER A 14 20.21 3.39 -25.79
N ALA A 15 19.92 3.91 -24.59
CA ALA A 15 18.65 4.59 -24.29
C ALA A 15 18.64 5.99 -24.93
N ARG A 16 17.82 6.20 -25.96
CA ARG A 16 17.62 7.52 -26.59
C ARG A 16 17.28 8.57 -25.53
N PHE A 17 18.10 9.62 -25.48
CA PHE A 17 18.05 10.70 -24.50
C PHE A 17 16.75 11.52 -24.52
N GLY A 18 16.27 11.88 -23.33
CA GLY A 18 15.61 13.16 -23.06
C GLY A 18 14.09 13.22 -23.16
N ALA A 19 13.51 13.13 -24.35
CA ALA A 19 12.09 13.44 -24.57
C ALA A 19 11.13 12.34 -24.07
N ALA A 20 11.62 11.09 -23.99
CA ALA A 20 10.79 9.95 -23.60
C ALA A 20 10.57 9.84 -22.09
N ARG A 21 11.46 10.35 -21.22
CA ARG A 21 11.39 10.12 -19.75
C ARG A 21 10.43 11.04 -18.99
N SER A 22 9.85 12.02 -19.68
CA SER A 22 8.82 12.93 -19.15
C SER A 22 7.60 12.97 -20.08
N GLN A 23 7.31 11.86 -20.77
CA GLN A 23 6.09 11.74 -21.56
C GLN A 23 4.87 11.98 -20.67
N LYS A 24 3.92 12.76 -21.21
CA LYS A 24 2.60 12.94 -20.61
C LYS A 24 1.90 11.59 -20.53
N ARG A 25 0.96 11.47 -19.59
CA ARG A 25 0.29 10.19 -19.34
C ARG A 25 -0.71 9.91 -20.46
N ILE A 26 -0.67 8.71 -21.01
CA ILE A 26 -1.62 8.19 -21.99
C ILE A 26 -3.02 8.09 -21.37
N GLU A 27 -3.09 7.77 -20.08
CA GLU A 27 -4.36 7.64 -19.37
C GLU A 27 -5.12 8.98 -19.29
N ASP A 28 -4.44 10.12 -19.36
CA ASP A 28 -5.05 11.45 -19.24
C ASP A 28 -6.07 11.72 -20.36
N ASP A 29 -5.82 11.19 -21.57
CA ASP A 29 -6.70 11.37 -22.73
C ASP A 29 -8.14 10.92 -22.47
N ARG A 30 -8.34 9.89 -21.63
CA ARG A 30 -9.68 9.44 -21.23
C ARG A 30 -10.14 10.05 -19.92
N LEU A 31 -9.22 10.25 -18.96
CA LEU A 31 -9.57 10.67 -17.61
C LEU A 31 -9.98 12.15 -17.54
N LEU A 32 -9.36 13.03 -18.35
CA LEU A 32 -9.63 14.47 -18.31
C LEU A 32 -10.95 14.88 -18.99
N VAL A 33 -11.54 14.00 -19.79
CA VAL A 33 -12.74 14.29 -20.61
C VAL A 33 -13.96 13.46 -20.22
N GLY A 34 -13.96 12.89 -19.01
CA GLY A 34 -15.08 12.09 -18.50
C GLY A 34 -15.28 10.76 -19.24
N LYS A 35 -14.23 10.21 -19.84
CA LYS A 35 -14.23 8.89 -20.52
C LYS A 35 -13.46 7.83 -19.73
N GLY A 36 -13.27 8.06 -18.44
CA GLY A 36 -12.82 7.04 -17.50
C GLY A 36 -13.71 5.81 -17.55
N ARG A 37 -13.16 4.67 -17.15
CA ARG A 37 -13.84 3.38 -17.17
C ARG A 37 -13.92 2.82 -15.76
N PHE A 38 -14.47 3.59 -14.82
CA PHE A 38 -14.63 3.15 -13.45
C PHE A 38 -15.70 2.06 -13.36
N SER A 39 -15.65 1.24 -12.31
CA SER A 39 -16.57 0.10 -12.19
C SER A 39 -18.04 0.54 -12.02
N ASP A 40 -18.27 1.71 -11.40
CA ASP A 40 -19.62 2.27 -11.20
C ASP A 40 -20.18 2.98 -12.45
N ASP A 41 -19.36 3.30 -13.44
CA ASP A 41 -19.82 3.91 -14.71
C ASP A 41 -20.54 2.92 -15.63
N ARG A 42 -20.48 1.62 -15.31
CA ARG A 42 -21.03 0.57 -16.15
C ARG A 42 -22.50 0.34 -15.80
N ASP A 43 -23.32 0.32 -16.82
CA ASP A 43 -24.71 -0.09 -16.73
C ASP A 43 -24.95 -1.45 -17.35
N PHE A 44 -25.82 -2.22 -16.71
CA PHE A 44 -26.29 -3.50 -17.20
C PHE A 44 -27.80 -3.45 -17.39
N PRO A 45 -28.34 -3.94 -18.53
CA PRO A 45 -29.78 -4.09 -18.73
C PRO A 45 -30.39 -4.89 -17.58
N ASP A 46 -31.57 -4.44 -17.13
CA ASP A 46 -32.28 -5.04 -16.01
C ASP A 46 -31.43 -5.19 -14.75
N GLN A 47 -30.48 -4.30 -14.45
CA GLN A 47 -29.74 -4.38 -13.18
C GLN A 47 -30.64 -4.14 -11.97
N ALA A 48 -30.32 -4.80 -10.85
CA ALA A 48 -30.90 -4.55 -9.53
C ALA A 48 -29.84 -3.97 -8.58
N TRP A 49 -30.31 -3.33 -7.50
CA TRP A 49 -29.45 -2.68 -6.51
C TRP A 49 -29.44 -3.48 -5.22
N LEU A 50 -28.24 -3.78 -4.75
CA LEU A 50 -27.97 -4.32 -3.43
C LEU A 50 -27.61 -3.19 -2.48
N VAL A 51 -28.16 -3.24 -1.26
CA VAL A 51 -27.71 -2.48 -0.10
C VAL A 51 -27.42 -3.43 1.05
N VAL A 52 -26.57 -2.98 1.96
CA VAL A 52 -26.14 -3.76 3.13
C VAL A 52 -26.64 -3.07 4.38
N LEU A 53 -27.46 -3.77 5.16
CA LEU A 53 -27.79 -3.36 6.53
C LEU A 53 -26.59 -3.67 7.41
N ARG A 54 -26.14 -2.68 8.19
CA ARG A 54 -24.92 -2.76 9.00
C ARG A 54 -25.24 -2.66 10.48
N SER A 55 -24.41 -3.30 11.31
CA SER A 55 -24.51 -3.24 12.76
C SER A 55 -24.32 -1.80 13.25
N PRO A 56 -25.22 -1.29 14.11
CA PRO A 56 -24.99 -0.05 14.83
C PRO A 56 -24.16 -0.24 16.11
N HIS A 57 -23.81 -1.48 16.49
CA HIS A 57 -23.09 -1.80 17.73
C HIS A 57 -21.68 -2.33 17.47
N ALA A 58 -20.75 -1.98 18.37
CA ALA A 58 -19.37 -2.47 18.36
C ALA A 58 -19.25 -3.93 18.82
N HIS A 59 -20.11 -4.37 19.73
CA HIS A 59 -20.16 -5.76 20.18
C HIS A 59 -21.57 -6.09 20.65
N ALA A 60 -22.23 -7.04 19.99
CA ALA A 60 -23.57 -7.47 20.40
C ALA A 60 -23.88 -8.88 19.89
N ARG A 61 -24.74 -9.60 20.61
CA ARG A 61 -25.39 -10.80 20.09
C ARG A 61 -26.61 -10.37 19.27
N ILE A 62 -26.81 -10.97 18.10
CA ILE A 62 -28.05 -10.84 17.34
C ILE A 62 -29.06 -11.84 17.92
N SER A 63 -30.02 -11.35 18.69
CA SER A 63 -31.05 -12.19 19.32
C SER A 63 -32.14 -12.58 18.32
N SER A 64 -32.47 -11.69 17.39
CA SER A 64 -33.36 -11.96 16.26
C SER A 64 -33.13 -10.98 15.12
N LEU A 65 -33.43 -11.42 13.91
CA LEU A 65 -33.37 -10.65 12.68
C LEU A 65 -34.52 -11.14 11.78
N ASP A 66 -35.46 -10.26 11.44
CA ASP A 66 -36.60 -10.62 10.58
C ASP A 66 -36.59 -9.84 9.26
N LEU A 67 -36.53 -10.57 8.15
CA LEU A 67 -36.55 -10.01 6.79
C LEU A 67 -37.96 -9.98 6.17
N SER A 68 -39.01 -10.41 6.89
CA SER A 68 -40.37 -10.55 6.35
C SER A 68 -40.94 -9.21 5.83
N GLY A 69 -40.85 -8.14 6.62
CA GLY A 69 -41.31 -6.80 6.25
C GLY A 69 -40.52 -6.23 5.06
N CYS A 70 -39.20 -6.36 5.08
CA CYS A 70 -38.33 -5.99 3.97
C CYS A 70 -38.71 -6.74 2.68
N ARG A 71 -38.94 -8.05 2.74
CA ARG A 71 -39.29 -8.86 1.55
C ARG A 71 -40.64 -8.49 0.93
N ALA A 72 -41.58 -8.02 1.75
CA ALA A 72 -42.88 -7.56 1.28
C ALA A 72 -42.87 -6.13 0.72
N ALA A 73 -41.77 -5.39 0.87
CA ALA A 73 -41.69 -4.00 0.47
C ALA A 73 -41.70 -3.82 -1.07
N PRO A 74 -42.28 -2.72 -1.59
CA PRO A 74 -42.37 -2.50 -3.03
C PRO A 74 -40.99 -2.51 -3.73
N GLY A 75 -40.88 -3.33 -4.78
CA GLY A 75 -39.69 -3.40 -5.63
C GLY A 75 -38.55 -4.26 -5.06
N VAL A 76 -38.69 -4.81 -3.86
CA VAL A 76 -37.73 -5.78 -3.31
C VAL A 76 -37.82 -7.10 -4.07
N ILE A 77 -36.65 -7.64 -4.41
CA ILE A 77 -36.49 -8.86 -5.19
C ILE A 77 -36.03 -10.01 -4.28
N ALA A 78 -35.07 -9.73 -3.38
CA ALA A 78 -34.58 -10.69 -2.41
C ALA A 78 -33.91 -9.99 -1.23
N ALA A 79 -33.79 -10.71 -0.12
CA ALA A 79 -32.97 -10.32 1.03
C ALA A 79 -32.41 -11.58 1.69
N TRP A 80 -31.22 -11.50 2.28
CA TRP A 80 -30.53 -12.64 2.88
C TRP A 80 -29.92 -12.32 4.25
N THR A 81 -29.97 -13.31 5.14
CA THR A 81 -29.13 -13.42 6.33
C THR A 81 -27.91 -14.32 6.08
N MET A 82 -26.93 -14.32 6.98
CA MET A 82 -25.79 -15.25 6.87
C MET A 82 -26.22 -16.72 6.90
N THR A 83 -27.21 -17.07 7.73
CA THR A 83 -27.77 -18.43 7.82
C THR A 83 -28.30 -18.90 6.47
N GLU A 84 -29.04 -18.05 5.75
CA GLU A 84 -29.58 -18.37 4.42
C GLU A 84 -28.48 -18.47 3.37
N LEU A 85 -27.49 -17.56 3.39
CA LEU A 85 -26.32 -17.65 2.50
C LEU A 85 -25.55 -18.96 2.69
N ARG A 86 -25.35 -19.38 3.94
CA ARG A 86 -24.67 -20.64 4.27
C ARG A 86 -25.46 -21.86 3.80
N ALA A 87 -26.78 -21.86 3.97
CA ALA A 87 -27.67 -22.91 3.44
C ALA A 87 -27.60 -23.00 1.90
N GLN A 88 -27.31 -21.88 1.24
CA GLN A 88 -27.09 -21.77 -0.21
C GLN A 88 -25.62 -21.98 -0.62
N GLY A 89 -24.78 -22.48 0.29
CA GLY A 89 -23.41 -22.91 0.00
C GLY A 89 -22.33 -21.82 0.12
N VAL A 90 -22.68 -20.58 0.48
CA VAL A 90 -21.72 -19.48 0.66
C VAL A 90 -20.94 -19.65 1.97
N GLY A 91 -19.62 -19.69 1.88
CA GLY A 91 -18.70 -19.80 3.01
C GLY A 91 -18.21 -18.46 3.57
N HIS A 92 -17.21 -18.54 4.44
CA HIS A 92 -16.46 -17.38 4.90
C HIS A 92 -15.39 -17.01 3.86
N ILE A 93 -14.96 -15.75 3.85
CA ILE A 93 -13.82 -15.27 3.08
C ILE A 93 -12.55 -15.77 3.77
N PRO A 94 -11.73 -16.64 3.15
CA PRO A 94 -10.56 -17.19 3.80
C PRO A 94 -9.55 -16.11 4.19
N PHE A 95 -8.98 -16.26 5.38
CA PHE A 95 -7.83 -15.52 5.87
C PHE A 95 -6.71 -16.53 6.14
N PRO A 96 -5.49 -16.35 5.57
CA PRO A 96 -4.43 -17.32 5.76
C PRO A 96 -3.86 -17.23 7.20
N PRO A 97 -3.89 -18.31 8.00
CA PRO A 97 -3.35 -18.31 9.36
C PRO A 97 -1.82 -18.45 9.32
N LEU A 98 -1.13 -17.39 8.88
CA LEU A 98 0.32 -17.39 8.65
C LEU A 98 1.16 -17.37 9.93
N PHE A 99 0.55 -17.04 11.07
CA PHE A 99 1.23 -16.85 12.34
C PHE A 99 0.61 -17.72 13.44
N LYS A 100 1.34 -17.82 14.56
CA LYS A 100 0.95 -18.60 15.73
C LYS A 100 0.88 -17.71 16.96
N ARG A 101 0.23 -18.20 18.00
CA ARG A 101 0.28 -17.60 19.35
C ARG A 101 1.58 -18.01 20.05
N ALA A 102 1.91 -17.33 21.15
CA ALA A 102 3.14 -17.59 21.93
C ALA A 102 3.26 -19.04 22.44
N ASP A 103 2.13 -19.70 22.71
CA ASP A 103 2.06 -21.11 23.12
C ASP A 103 2.18 -22.11 21.94
N GLY A 104 2.36 -21.61 20.72
CA GLY A 104 2.47 -22.41 19.49
C GLY A 104 1.13 -22.82 18.88
N SER A 105 0.00 -22.46 19.49
CA SER A 105 -1.33 -22.71 18.93
C SER A 105 -1.60 -21.82 17.69
N PRO A 106 -2.55 -22.19 16.80
CA PRO A 106 -2.89 -21.40 15.63
C PRO A 106 -3.33 -19.98 15.98
N MET A 107 -3.15 -19.04 15.05
CA MET A 107 -3.70 -17.70 15.18
C MET A 107 -5.21 -17.75 15.48
N ALA A 108 -5.65 -16.96 16.46
CA ALA A 108 -7.04 -16.91 16.91
C ALA A 108 -7.73 -15.64 16.38
N ALA A 109 -8.84 -15.81 15.65
CA ALA A 109 -9.70 -14.71 15.23
C ALA A 109 -11.09 -15.25 14.84
N PRO A 110 -12.16 -14.44 14.94
CA PRO A 110 -13.45 -14.76 14.36
C PRO A 110 -13.37 -15.03 12.85
N LEU A 111 -14.28 -15.86 12.34
CA LEU A 111 -14.41 -16.09 10.90
C LEU A 111 -14.90 -14.83 10.18
N ARG A 112 -14.30 -14.53 9.03
CA ARG A 112 -14.71 -13.41 8.17
C ARG A 112 -15.84 -13.82 7.22
N THR A 113 -17.08 -13.71 7.67
CA THR A 113 -18.27 -14.01 6.85
C THR A 113 -18.77 -12.78 6.08
N PRO A 114 -19.48 -12.95 4.95
CA PRO A 114 -20.09 -11.83 4.21
C PRO A 114 -21.14 -11.04 5.00
N LEU A 115 -21.85 -11.72 5.91
CA LEU A 115 -22.79 -11.13 6.86
C LEU A 115 -22.49 -11.70 8.26
N ALA A 116 -22.74 -10.93 9.31
CA ALA A 116 -22.69 -11.39 10.68
C ALA A 116 -23.68 -12.55 10.90
N ASP A 117 -23.27 -13.51 11.71
CA ASP A 117 -24.11 -14.65 12.11
C ASP A 117 -24.75 -14.30 13.46
N ASP A 118 -24.34 -14.96 14.55
CA ASP A 118 -24.91 -14.73 15.89
C ASP A 118 -24.37 -13.50 16.64
N VAL A 119 -23.20 -12.99 16.23
CA VAL A 119 -22.47 -11.93 16.94
C VAL A 119 -21.90 -10.91 15.95
N VAL A 120 -22.05 -9.64 16.28
CA VAL A 120 -21.37 -8.51 15.64
C VAL A 120 -20.18 -8.09 16.49
N TYR A 121 -19.05 -7.80 15.85
CA TYR A 121 -17.77 -7.52 16.52
C TYR A 121 -17.21 -6.12 16.23
N TYR A 122 -17.87 -5.32 15.40
CA TYR A 122 -17.54 -3.92 15.18
C TYR A 122 -18.74 -3.16 14.58
N VAL A 123 -18.79 -1.85 14.83
CA VAL A 123 -19.78 -0.94 14.22
C VAL A 123 -19.56 -0.93 12.71
N GLY A 124 -20.63 -1.15 11.94
CA GLY A 124 -20.53 -1.23 10.48
C GLY A 124 -20.42 -2.63 9.90
N GLN A 125 -20.31 -3.68 10.74
CA GLN A 125 -20.27 -5.05 10.27
C GLN A 125 -21.57 -5.37 9.49
N PRO A 126 -21.50 -5.94 8.27
CA PRO A 126 -22.69 -6.34 7.52
C PRO A 126 -23.56 -7.33 8.30
N VAL A 127 -24.89 -7.15 8.30
CA VAL A 127 -25.86 -7.98 9.05
C VAL A 127 -26.90 -8.61 8.12
N ALA A 128 -27.40 -7.85 7.15
CA ALA A 128 -28.29 -8.36 6.11
C ALA A 128 -27.96 -7.73 4.75
N ALA A 129 -28.28 -8.45 3.67
CA ALA A 129 -28.21 -7.93 2.30
C ALA A 129 -29.62 -7.82 1.73
N VAL A 130 -29.96 -6.67 1.14
CA VAL A 130 -31.27 -6.40 0.54
C VAL A 130 -31.09 -6.02 -0.92
N VAL A 131 -31.84 -6.64 -1.82
CA VAL A 131 -31.80 -6.38 -3.26
C VAL A 131 -33.16 -5.93 -3.76
N ALA A 132 -33.22 -4.78 -4.42
CA ALA A 132 -34.43 -4.23 -5.01
C ALA A 132 -34.21 -3.72 -6.44
N ALA A 133 -35.29 -3.40 -7.15
CA ALA A 133 -35.23 -2.88 -8.52
C ALA A 133 -34.50 -1.53 -8.62
N THR A 134 -34.59 -0.69 -7.59
CA THR A 134 -33.88 0.58 -7.49
C THR A 134 -33.12 0.70 -6.18
N ARG A 135 -32.08 1.54 -6.14
CA ARG A 135 -31.31 1.80 -4.93
C ARG A 135 -32.18 2.35 -3.81
N ALA A 136 -33.05 3.33 -4.11
CA ALA A 136 -33.95 3.93 -3.13
C ALA A 136 -34.87 2.89 -2.48
N GLN A 137 -35.49 2.01 -3.28
CA GLN A 137 -36.33 0.93 -2.74
C GLN A 137 -35.53 -0.05 -1.86
N ALA A 138 -34.29 -0.34 -2.23
CA ALA A 138 -33.43 -1.20 -1.42
C ALA A 138 -33.10 -0.53 -0.06
N GLN A 139 -32.82 0.78 -0.07
CA GLN A 139 -32.57 1.57 1.14
C GLN A 139 -33.82 1.63 2.03
N ASP A 140 -34.97 2.00 1.47
CA ASP A 140 -36.24 2.05 2.21
C ASP A 140 -36.60 0.69 2.82
N ALA A 141 -36.36 -0.40 2.09
CA ALA A 141 -36.64 -1.74 2.59
C ALA A 141 -35.66 -2.21 3.67
N ALA A 142 -34.40 -1.76 3.65
CA ALA A 142 -33.43 -2.07 4.69
C ALA A 142 -33.83 -1.49 6.06
N GLU A 143 -34.46 -0.31 6.08
CA GLU A 143 -35.00 0.31 7.30
C GLU A 143 -36.20 -0.45 7.90
N LEU A 144 -36.82 -1.35 7.12
CA LEU A 144 -37.94 -2.20 7.58
C LEU A 144 -37.47 -3.51 8.23
N VAL A 145 -36.17 -3.73 8.38
CA VAL A 145 -35.61 -4.95 8.99
C VAL A 145 -35.46 -4.74 10.50
N PRO A 146 -36.36 -5.26 11.35
CA PRO A 146 -36.15 -5.25 12.78
C PRO A 146 -35.00 -6.20 13.14
N VAL A 147 -34.02 -5.68 13.87
CA VAL A 147 -32.93 -6.46 14.46
C VAL A 147 -32.91 -6.22 15.96
N ALA A 148 -32.97 -7.31 16.74
CA ALA A 148 -32.82 -7.25 18.19
C ALA A 148 -31.38 -7.57 18.56
N TYR A 149 -30.74 -6.63 19.25
CA TYR A 149 -29.37 -6.76 19.75
C TYR A 149 -29.36 -6.88 21.28
N GLU A 150 -28.50 -7.76 21.78
CA GLU A 150 -28.05 -7.77 23.17
C GLU A 150 -26.62 -7.20 23.17
N GLU A 151 -26.47 -5.94 23.59
CA GLU A 151 -25.15 -5.28 23.64
C GLU A 151 -24.21 -5.97 24.65
N LEU A 152 -22.95 -6.11 24.24
CA LEU A 152 -21.91 -6.75 25.02
C LEU A 152 -20.77 -5.75 25.27
N PRO A 153 -20.00 -5.90 26.37
CA PRO A 153 -18.85 -5.04 26.62
C PRO A 153 -17.85 -5.08 25.46
N CYS A 154 -17.35 -3.91 25.05
CA CYS A 154 -16.40 -3.79 23.95
C CYS A 154 -15.05 -3.21 24.40
N VAL A 155 -14.04 -3.31 23.54
CA VAL A 155 -12.71 -2.74 23.76
C VAL A 155 -12.11 -2.37 22.41
N VAL A 156 -11.70 -1.11 22.24
CA VAL A 156 -11.23 -0.57 20.95
C VAL A 156 -9.73 -0.28 20.89
N ASP A 157 -9.10 -0.18 22.05
CA ASP A 157 -7.68 0.13 22.22
C ASP A 157 -6.87 -1.15 22.51
N ALA A 158 -5.71 -1.32 21.86
CA ALA A 158 -4.94 -2.55 21.96
C ALA A 158 -4.21 -2.70 23.31
N TRP A 159 -3.83 -1.62 23.99
CA TRP A 159 -3.29 -1.70 25.36
C TRP A 159 -4.33 -2.23 26.33
N ARG A 160 -5.55 -1.69 26.26
CA ARG A 160 -6.66 -2.15 27.09
C ARG A 160 -7.06 -3.58 26.73
N ALA A 161 -7.05 -3.96 25.45
CA ALA A 161 -7.46 -5.28 25.01
C ALA A 161 -6.55 -6.42 25.53
N VAL A 162 -5.28 -6.15 25.86
CA VAL A 162 -4.38 -7.15 26.44
C VAL A 162 -4.35 -7.16 27.96
N ALA A 163 -5.17 -6.33 28.63
CA ALA A 163 -5.31 -6.36 30.08
C ALA A 163 -6.03 -7.64 30.55
N PRO A 164 -5.78 -8.13 31.78
CA PRO A 164 -6.35 -9.39 32.27
C PRO A 164 -7.89 -9.44 32.32
N ASP A 165 -8.56 -8.31 32.50
CA ASP A 165 -10.01 -8.14 32.64
C ASP A 165 -10.67 -7.55 31.38
N ALA A 166 -9.93 -7.43 30.29
CA ALA A 166 -10.45 -6.90 29.04
C ALA A 166 -11.59 -7.77 28.49
N PRO A 167 -12.66 -7.16 27.93
CA PRO A 167 -13.66 -7.91 27.17
C PRO A 167 -13.00 -8.74 26.06
N LEU A 168 -13.33 -10.03 25.99
CA LEU A 168 -12.85 -10.90 24.93
C LEU A 168 -13.57 -10.57 23.63
N VAL A 169 -12.80 -10.27 22.58
CA VAL A 169 -13.34 -10.06 21.24
C VAL A 169 -13.88 -11.34 20.67
N TRP A 170 -13.18 -12.46 20.85
CA TRP A 170 -13.61 -13.76 20.38
C TRP A 170 -13.68 -14.74 21.55
N PRO A 171 -14.88 -15.12 22.02
CA PRO A 171 -15.04 -15.96 23.22
C PRO A 171 -14.35 -17.33 23.15
N GLN A 172 -14.08 -17.82 21.94
CA GLN A 172 -13.38 -19.09 21.70
C GLN A 172 -11.84 -18.95 21.81
N ALA A 173 -11.30 -17.73 21.90
CA ALA A 173 -9.87 -17.49 22.11
C ALA A 173 -9.51 -17.51 23.60
N SER A 174 -8.26 -17.83 23.93
CA SER A 174 -7.73 -17.71 25.30
C SER A 174 -7.34 -16.28 25.69
N GLY A 175 -7.65 -15.29 24.86
CA GLY A 175 -7.32 -13.88 25.04
C GLY A 175 -7.28 -13.13 23.71
N ASN A 176 -7.16 -11.80 23.77
CA ASN A 176 -7.22 -10.93 22.59
C ASN A 176 -5.92 -10.86 21.75
N ILE A 177 -4.84 -11.52 22.18
CA ILE A 177 -3.64 -11.67 21.33
C ILE A 177 -3.93 -12.76 20.29
N ALA A 178 -4.14 -12.34 19.04
CA ALA A 178 -4.41 -13.24 17.92
C ALA A 178 -3.18 -14.07 17.56
N ALA A 179 -2.00 -13.43 17.52
CA ALA A 179 -0.73 -14.03 17.18
C ALA A 179 0.44 -13.18 17.71
N GLU A 180 1.63 -13.78 17.82
CA GLU A 180 2.85 -13.12 18.29
C GLU A 180 4.06 -13.56 17.47
N ALA A 181 5.03 -12.67 17.33
CA ALA A 181 6.34 -12.95 16.76
C ALA A 181 7.44 -12.29 17.61
N GLU A 182 8.53 -13.02 17.81
CA GLU A 182 9.74 -12.52 18.49
C GLU A 182 10.93 -12.66 17.54
N TYR A 183 11.77 -11.63 17.49
CA TYR A 183 12.90 -11.55 16.57
C TYR A 183 14.17 -11.07 17.27
N GLY A 184 15.32 -11.46 16.74
CA GLY A 184 16.64 -11.00 17.20
C GLY A 184 17.17 -11.77 18.41
N ASP A 185 18.05 -11.14 19.19
CA ASP A 185 18.79 -11.75 20.29
C ASP A 185 18.64 -10.91 21.58
N ALA A 186 17.74 -11.37 22.45
CA ALA A 186 17.45 -10.73 23.73
C ALA A 186 18.69 -10.65 24.66
N ALA A 187 19.56 -11.66 24.62
CA ALA A 187 20.74 -11.72 25.49
C ALA A 187 21.83 -10.74 25.02
N ALA A 188 22.07 -10.66 23.71
CA ALA A 188 22.98 -9.68 23.13
C ALA A 188 22.51 -8.24 23.38
N VAL A 189 21.20 -7.99 23.22
CA VAL A 189 20.59 -6.69 23.55
C VAL A 189 20.77 -6.37 25.04
N ALA A 190 20.44 -7.29 25.96
CA ALA A 190 20.61 -7.05 27.40
C ALA A 190 22.06 -6.68 27.76
N LYS A 191 23.05 -7.36 27.16
CA LYS A 191 24.47 -7.06 27.33
C LYS A 191 24.84 -5.66 26.80
N ALA A 192 24.34 -5.28 25.63
CA ALA A 192 24.59 -3.96 25.04
C ALA A 192 24.01 -2.83 25.90
N PHE A 193 22.80 -3.01 26.43
CA PHE A 193 22.16 -2.06 27.34
C PHE A 193 22.94 -1.89 28.65
N ALA A 194 23.46 -2.96 29.23
CA ALA A 194 24.28 -2.88 30.45
C ALA A 194 25.59 -2.08 30.25
N GLY A 195 26.11 -2.05 29.02
CA GLY A 195 27.32 -1.29 28.66
C GLY A 195 27.07 0.11 28.12
N ALA A 196 25.80 0.48 27.87
CA ALA A 196 25.44 1.73 27.22
C ALA A 196 25.85 2.96 28.07
N LYS A 197 26.20 4.05 27.39
CA LYS A 197 26.50 5.35 28.03
C LYS A 197 25.32 6.30 27.95
N HIS A 198 24.41 6.07 27.02
CA HIS A 198 23.13 6.75 26.93
C HIS A 198 22.05 5.73 26.56
N VAL A 199 20.85 5.89 27.14
CA VAL A 199 19.67 5.11 26.78
C VAL A 199 18.53 6.08 26.55
N THR A 200 17.93 6.00 25.37
CA THR A 200 16.71 6.74 25.03
C THR A 200 15.54 5.78 25.04
N GLU A 201 14.45 6.17 25.68
CA GLU A 201 13.20 5.41 25.72
C GLU A 201 12.06 6.23 25.12
N LEU A 202 11.14 5.55 24.44
CA LEU A 202 10.01 6.15 23.80
C LEU A 202 8.82 5.20 23.81
N GLU A 203 7.69 5.69 24.31
CA GLU A 203 6.38 5.11 24.08
C GLU A 203 5.62 6.04 23.12
N LEU A 204 4.95 5.48 22.12
CA LEU A 204 4.11 6.26 21.21
C LEU A 204 2.97 5.41 20.62
N HIS A 205 1.96 6.10 20.09
CA HIS A 205 0.92 5.49 19.27
C HIS A 205 1.02 6.01 17.84
N ASN A 206 1.19 5.10 16.89
CA ASN A 206 0.97 5.40 15.47
C ASN A 206 -0.51 5.22 15.20
N GLN A 207 -1.25 6.33 15.21
CA GLN A 207 -2.71 6.33 15.30
C GLN A 207 -3.37 5.70 14.07
N ARG A 208 -4.56 5.17 14.27
CA ARG A 208 -5.40 4.60 13.21
C ARG A 208 -5.83 5.67 12.22
N VAL A 209 -5.80 5.32 10.92
CA VAL A 209 -6.21 6.21 9.82
C VAL A 209 -7.09 5.49 8.82
N VAL A 210 -7.92 6.24 8.09
CA VAL A 210 -8.75 5.77 6.99
C VAL A 210 -8.09 6.17 5.68
N ALA A 211 -8.03 5.27 4.69
CA ALA A 211 -7.29 5.54 3.45
C ALA A 211 -7.94 6.62 2.55
N VAL A 212 -9.26 6.83 2.69
CA VAL A 212 -10.09 7.80 1.95
C VAL A 212 -9.76 7.85 0.44
N ALA A 213 -9.83 6.70 -0.25
CA ALA A 213 -9.86 6.71 -1.71
C ALA A 213 -11.04 7.56 -2.19
N LEU A 214 -10.82 8.52 -3.11
CA LEU A 214 -11.85 9.47 -3.55
C LEU A 214 -13.06 8.77 -4.17
N GLU A 215 -12.83 7.67 -4.89
CA GLU A 215 -13.87 6.77 -5.34
C GLU A 215 -14.19 5.73 -4.23
N PRO A 216 -15.41 5.74 -3.64
CA PRO A 216 -15.86 4.68 -2.75
C PRO A 216 -15.85 3.30 -3.43
N ARG A 217 -15.77 2.23 -2.64
CA ARG A 217 -15.90 0.87 -3.17
C ARG A 217 -17.24 0.70 -3.89
N ALA A 218 -17.17 0.08 -5.06
CA ALA A 218 -18.34 -0.29 -5.84
C ALA A 218 -18.07 -1.60 -6.59
N CYS A 219 -19.12 -2.39 -6.77
CA CYS A 219 -19.06 -3.63 -7.52
C CYS A 219 -20.38 -3.98 -8.19
N ALA A 220 -20.32 -4.76 -9.27
CA ALA A 220 -21.47 -5.33 -9.94
C ALA A 220 -21.13 -6.73 -10.41
N ALA A 221 -22.10 -7.65 -10.37
CA ALA A 221 -21.93 -8.99 -10.89
C ALA A 221 -22.99 -9.31 -11.94
N VAL A 222 -22.57 -10.06 -12.96
CA VAL A 222 -23.44 -10.62 -14.00
C VAL A 222 -23.24 -12.13 -14.01
N TRP A 223 -24.32 -12.88 -14.23
CA TRP A 223 -24.26 -14.33 -14.38
C TRP A 223 -24.92 -14.77 -15.69
N ASP A 224 -24.17 -15.50 -16.52
CA ASP A 224 -24.59 -16.02 -17.83
C ASP A 224 -24.22 -17.51 -18.00
N GLY A 225 -24.21 -18.26 -16.89
CA GLY A 225 -23.60 -19.59 -16.79
C GLY A 225 -22.23 -19.53 -16.11
N ARG A 226 -21.56 -18.38 -16.16
CA ARG A 226 -20.36 -18.02 -15.39
C ARG A 226 -20.58 -16.70 -14.68
N THR A 227 -19.93 -16.48 -13.53
CA THR A 227 -20.08 -15.19 -12.81
C THR A 227 -18.98 -14.22 -13.24
N THR A 228 -19.33 -13.06 -13.78
CA THR A 228 -18.37 -11.97 -14.00
C THR A 228 -18.57 -10.90 -12.93
N LEU A 229 -17.55 -10.67 -12.10
CA LEU A 229 -17.49 -9.58 -11.13
C LEU A 229 -16.76 -8.39 -11.73
N TYR A 230 -17.45 -7.26 -11.77
CA TYR A 230 -16.92 -5.94 -12.04
C TYR A 230 -16.66 -5.23 -10.72
N THR A 231 -15.40 -4.91 -10.40
CA THR A 231 -15.04 -4.36 -9.09
C THR A 231 -13.79 -3.50 -9.19
N GLN A 232 -13.46 -2.77 -8.12
CA GLN A 232 -12.24 -2.00 -8.00
C GLN A 232 -11.26 -2.81 -7.15
N ASN A 233 -10.41 -3.62 -7.78
CA ASN A 233 -9.55 -4.55 -7.04
C ASN A 233 -8.09 -4.46 -7.47
N GLN A 234 -7.19 -4.31 -6.52
CA GLN A 234 -5.74 -4.21 -6.74
C GLN A 234 -5.07 -5.57 -7.03
N THR A 235 -5.74 -6.67 -6.70
CA THR A 235 -5.27 -8.06 -6.81
C THR A 235 -6.33 -8.96 -7.47
N PRO A 236 -6.69 -8.73 -8.75
CA PRO A 236 -7.88 -9.33 -9.36
C PRO A 236 -7.86 -10.87 -9.39
N THR A 237 -6.71 -11.47 -9.70
CA THR A 237 -6.56 -12.93 -9.67
C THR A 237 -6.79 -13.47 -8.26
N GLY A 238 -6.19 -12.84 -7.23
CA GLY A 238 -6.42 -13.23 -5.84
C GLY A 238 -7.89 -13.13 -5.41
N ALA A 239 -8.62 -12.11 -5.87
CA ALA A 239 -10.06 -12.00 -5.63
C ALA A 239 -10.85 -13.14 -6.29
N ARG A 240 -10.48 -13.55 -7.52
CA ARG A 240 -11.08 -14.70 -8.21
C ARG A 240 -10.85 -16.01 -7.43
N GLU A 241 -9.63 -16.25 -6.95
CA GLU A 241 -9.32 -17.43 -6.14
C GLU A 241 -10.15 -17.46 -4.85
N LEU A 242 -10.28 -16.32 -4.17
CA LEU A 242 -11.11 -16.19 -2.97
C LEU A 242 -12.60 -16.43 -3.25
N LEU A 243 -13.12 -15.98 -4.40
CA LEU A 243 -14.50 -16.29 -4.82
C LEU A 243 -14.69 -17.81 -4.99
N GLY A 244 -13.76 -18.50 -5.66
CA GLY A 244 -13.79 -19.95 -5.78
C GLY A 244 -13.87 -20.64 -4.42
N ALA A 245 -13.05 -20.21 -3.46
CA ALA A 245 -13.06 -20.74 -2.10
C ALA A 245 -14.37 -20.45 -1.34
N VAL A 246 -14.89 -19.22 -1.43
CA VAL A 246 -16.15 -18.80 -0.76
C VAL A 246 -17.35 -19.60 -1.28
N PHE A 247 -17.44 -19.79 -2.60
CA PHE A 247 -18.56 -20.50 -3.23
C PHE A 247 -18.32 -22.01 -3.34
N LYS A 248 -17.15 -22.51 -2.90
CA LYS A 248 -16.74 -23.92 -2.99
C LYS A 248 -16.80 -24.47 -4.42
N THR A 249 -16.44 -23.62 -5.38
CA THR A 249 -16.37 -23.98 -6.81
C THR A 249 -14.98 -23.66 -7.36
N LYS A 250 -14.78 -23.88 -8.66
CA LYS A 250 -13.49 -23.61 -9.27
C LYS A 250 -13.32 -22.11 -9.48
N PRO A 251 -12.11 -21.54 -9.33
CA PRO A 251 -11.85 -20.13 -9.64
C PRO A 251 -12.28 -19.75 -11.05
N GLU A 252 -12.20 -20.67 -12.01
CA GLU A 252 -12.60 -20.47 -13.41
C GLU A 252 -14.10 -20.26 -13.58
N ASP A 253 -14.94 -20.61 -12.60
CA ASP A 253 -16.37 -20.27 -12.61
C ASP A 253 -16.61 -18.77 -12.39
N PHE A 254 -15.54 -18.02 -12.10
CA PHE A 254 -15.53 -16.58 -11.93
C PHE A 254 -14.60 -15.90 -12.94
N ARG A 255 -14.96 -14.68 -13.32
CA ARG A 255 -14.10 -13.72 -14.03
C ARG A 255 -14.12 -12.41 -13.28
N VAL A 256 -12.96 -11.85 -12.95
CA VAL A 256 -12.88 -10.52 -12.35
C VAL A 256 -12.44 -9.53 -13.41
N ARG A 257 -13.20 -8.43 -13.52
CA ARG A 257 -12.95 -7.32 -14.46
C ARG A 257 -12.81 -6.01 -13.70
N VAL A 258 -11.66 -5.38 -13.88
CA VAL A 258 -11.27 -4.12 -13.25
C VAL A 258 -10.95 -3.11 -14.35
N GLY A 259 -11.54 -1.93 -14.23
CA GLY A 259 -11.26 -0.80 -15.13
C GLY A 259 -10.33 0.22 -14.49
N ASP A 260 -10.63 1.50 -14.69
CA ASP A 260 -10.00 2.57 -13.92
C ASP A 260 -10.40 2.49 -12.45
N ILE A 261 -9.49 2.85 -11.54
CA ILE A 261 -9.72 2.88 -10.09
C ILE A 261 -9.39 4.29 -9.59
N GLY A 262 -10.33 4.93 -8.91
CA GLY A 262 -10.19 6.28 -8.33
C GLY A 262 -9.45 6.27 -6.99
N GLY A 263 -8.24 5.70 -6.99
CA GLY A 263 -7.40 5.50 -5.81
C GLY A 263 -7.66 4.16 -5.11
N GLY A 264 -6.57 3.50 -4.69
CA GLY A 264 -6.61 2.22 -3.99
C GLY A 264 -5.82 2.25 -2.68
N PHE A 265 -4.55 2.67 -2.74
CA PHE A 265 -3.68 2.86 -1.57
C PHE A 265 -3.50 1.62 -0.66
N GLY A 266 -3.79 0.41 -1.16
CA GLY A 266 -3.79 -0.83 -0.39
C GLY A 266 -5.19 -1.21 0.15
N MET A 267 -6.08 -0.22 0.26
CA MET A 267 -7.47 -0.37 0.74
C MET A 267 -8.30 -1.32 -0.14
N LYS A 268 -8.00 -1.37 -1.43
CA LYS A 268 -8.78 -2.14 -2.43
C LYS A 268 -8.14 -3.49 -2.76
N THR A 269 -7.47 -4.12 -1.80
CA THR A 269 -6.84 -5.45 -1.95
C THR A 269 -7.74 -6.55 -1.39
N GLY A 270 -7.63 -7.76 -1.96
CA GLY A 270 -8.41 -8.91 -1.51
C GLY A 270 -9.90 -8.82 -1.83
N LEU A 271 -10.70 -9.72 -1.28
CA LEU A 271 -12.15 -9.77 -1.49
C LEU A 271 -12.90 -9.05 -0.36
N THR A 272 -13.95 -8.30 -0.70
CA THR A 272 -14.84 -7.65 0.27
C THR A 272 -16.13 -8.46 0.47
N PRO A 273 -16.82 -8.32 1.63
CA PRO A 273 -18.16 -8.88 1.80
C PRO A 273 -19.11 -8.51 0.65
N GLU A 274 -19.08 -7.26 0.21
CA GLU A 274 -19.97 -6.75 -0.82
C GLU A 274 -19.72 -7.40 -2.20
N ASP A 275 -18.46 -7.70 -2.56
CA ASP A 275 -18.13 -8.47 -3.76
C ASP A 275 -18.77 -9.87 -3.74
N VAL A 276 -18.77 -10.55 -2.58
CA VAL A 276 -19.39 -11.88 -2.42
C VAL A 276 -20.91 -11.77 -2.58
N LEU A 277 -21.51 -10.76 -1.94
CA LEU A 277 -22.95 -10.56 -1.93
C LEU A 277 -23.51 -10.27 -3.32
N VAL A 278 -22.87 -9.40 -4.12
CA VAL A 278 -23.33 -9.15 -5.49
C VAL A 278 -23.15 -10.38 -6.38
N CYS A 279 -22.06 -11.15 -6.22
CA CYS A 279 -21.86 -12.40 -6.96
C CYS A 279 -22.93 -13.43 -6.63
N HIS A 280 -23.26 -13.58 -5.34
CA HIS A 280 -24.32 -14.47 -4.90
C HIS A 280 -25.68 -14.05 -5.46
N ALA A 281 -26.04 -12.77 -5.29
CA ALA A 281 -27.32 -12.23 -5.74
C ALA A 281 -27.49 -12.35 -7.26
N ALA A 282 -26.43 -12.07 -8.04
CA ALA A 282 -26.50 -12.21 -9.50
C ALA A 282 -26.75 -13.66 -9.95
N ARG A 283 -26.12 -14.63 -9.28
CA ARG A 283 -26.35 -16.06 -9.52
C ARG A 283 -27.76 -16.49 -9.13
N ALA A 284 -28.21 -16.10 -7.93
CA ALA A 284 -29.50 -16.51 -7.37
C ALA A 284 -30.67 -15.93 -8.17
N LEU A 285 -30.55 -14.68 -8.61
CA LEU A 285 -31.62 -13.95 -9.30
C LEU A 285 -31.53 -14.07 -10.83
N ARG A 286 -30.42 -14.60 -11.37
CA ARG A 286 -30.11 -14.62 -12.81
C ARG A 286 -30.28 -13.25 -13.46
N ARG A 287 -29.82 -12.22 -12.74
CA ARG A 287 -30.02 -10.81 -13.04
C ARG A 287 -28.76 -10.05 -12.64
N PRO A 288 -28.28 -9.05 -13.40
CA PRO A 288 -27.18 -8.20 -12.94
C PRO A 288 -27.51 -7.54 -11.59
N VAL A 289 -26.59 -7.59 -10.63
CA VAL A 289 -26.75 -6.94 -9.32
C VAL A 289 -25.55 -6.06 -9.05
N ARG A 290 -25.80 -4.83 -8.61
CA ARG A 290 -24.76 -3.86 -8.27
C ARG A 290 -24.89 -3.33 -6.85
N TRP A 291 -23.76 -2.96 -6.28
CA TRP A 291 -23.63 -2.26 -5.01
C TRP A 291 -22.66 -1.08 -5.16
N ARG A 292 -22.97 0.01 -4.47
CA ARG A 292 -22.13 1.19 -4.39
C ARG A 292 -22.14 1.75 -2.97
N GLY A 293 -20.96 1.78 -2.36
CA GLY A 293 -20.78 2.33 -1.04
C GLY A 293 -20.95 3.85 -1.00
N GLU A 294 -21.51 4.35 0.09
CA GLU A 294 -21.45 5.76 0.43
C GLU A 294 -20.15 6.11 1.16
N ARG A 295 -19.79 7.39 1.23
CA ARG A 295 -18.59 7.81 1.96
C ARG A 295 -18.64 7.36 3.43
N SER A 296 -19.79 7.45 4.07
CA SER A 296 -20.01 6.97 5.44
C SER A 296 -19.77 5.47 5.57
N GLU A 297 -20.22 4.66 4.60
CA GLU A 297 -19.94 3.22 4.60
C GLU A 297 -18.45 2.91 4.47
N GLU A 298 -17.70 3.71 3.72
CA GLU A 298 -16.24 3.54 3.62
C GLU A 298 -15.52 3.79 4.95
N PHE A 299 -15.99 4.75 5.76
CA PHE A 299 -15.45 4.96 7.11
C PHE A 299 -15.71 3.77 8.03
N LEU A 300 -16.86 3.11 7.88
CA LEU A 300 -17.26 2.00 8.76
C LEU A 300 -16.69 0.65 8.34
N ALA A 301 -16.56 0.41 7.02
CA ALA A 301 -16.38 -0.95 6.50
C ALA A 301 -15.23 -1.14 5.52
N ALA A 302 -14.53 -0.08 5.11
CA ALA A 302 -13.24 -0.24 4.46
C ALA A 302 -12.16 -0.52 5.52
N HIS A 303 -11.18 -1.37 5.21
CA HIS A 303 -10.10 -1.61 6.17
C HIS A 303 -9.23 -0.36 6.34
N MET A 304 -8.79 -0.16 7.58
CA MET A 304 -8.06 1.02 8.04
C MET A 304 -6.54 0.76 8.02
N GLY A 305 -5.72 1.75 8.34
CA GLY A 305 -4.26 1.60 8.40
C GLY A 305 -3.67 1.91 9.78
N ARG A 306 -2.39 1.56 9.95
CA ARG A 306 -1.52 1.93 11.09
C ARG A 306 -1.91 1.22 12.39
N ASP A 307 -2.37 1.97 13.39
CA ASP A 307 -2.84 1.55 14.71
C ASP A 307 -1.90 0.60 15.45
N GLN A 308 -0.70 1.11 15.76
CA GLN A 308 0.31 0.38 16.50
C GLN A 308 0.77 1.17 17.72
N HIS A 309 0.68 0.55 18.89
CA HIS A 309 1.33 1.08 20.07
C HIS A 309 2.72 0.47 20.20
N CYS A 310 3.70 1.34 20.44
CA CYS A 310 5.09 0.97 20.46
C CYS A 310 5.71 1.40 21.78
N LYS A 311 6.49 0.51 22.39
CA LYS A 311 7.48 0.83 23.42
C LYS A 311 8.84 0.47 22.89
N ALA A 312 9.78 1.40 22.92
CA ALA A 312 11.11 1.14 22.39
C ALA A 312 12.20 1.83 23.18
N SER A 313 13.38 1.20 23.18
CA SER A 313 14.58 1.71 23.81
C SER A 313 15.75 1.61 22.84
N LEU A 314 16.59 2.64 22.79
CA LEU A 314 17.81 2.72 21.99
C LEU A 314 19.03 2.90 22.90
N ALA A 315 19.96 1.97 22.87
CA ALA A 315 21.22 2.03 23.61
C ALA A 315 22.32 2.64 22.76
N LEU A 316 23.04 3.64 23.28
CA LEU A 316 24.15 4.29 22.59
C LEU A 316 25.41 4.33 23.44
N ASP A 317 26.57 4.38 22.77
CA ASP A 317 27.85 4.70 23.41
C ASP A 317 27.99 6.22 23.67
N ARG A 318 29.13 6.62 24.27
CA ARG A 318 29.40 8.04 24.60
C ARG A 318 29.48 8.95 23.37
N ASP A 319 29.79 8.36 22.22
CA ASP A 319 30.00 9.06 20.94
C ASP A 319 28.72 9.02 20.10
N GLY A 320 27.60 8.53 20.63
CA GLY A 320 26.32 8.47 19.94
C GLY A 320 26.24 7.36 18.90
N ARG A 321 27.08 6.33 18.97
CA ARG A 321 26.91 5.13 18.13
C ARG A 321 25.89 4.20 18.75
N ILE A 322 24.97 3.69 17.93
CA ILE A 322 23.93 2.75 18.34
C ILE A 322 24.56 1.40 18.65
N LEU A 323 24.22 0.86 19.81
CA LEU A 323 24.67 -0.45 20.29
C LEU A 323 23.56 -1.49 20.18
N ALA A 324 22.33 -1.12 20.52
CA ALA A 324 21.18 -2.01 20.45
C ALA A 324 19.84 -1.28 20.35
N LEU A 325 18.86 -1.97 19.76
CA LEU A 325 17.45 -1.59 19.71
C LEU A 325 16.59 -2.67 20.38
N ARG A 326 15.68 -2.27 21.26
CA ARG A 326 14.65 -3.12 21.85
C ARG A 326 13.28 -2.54 21.56
N THR A 327 12.33 -3.34 21.07
CA THR A 327 10.95 -2.88 20.80
C THR A 327 9.90 -3.88 21.26
N GLU A 328 8.82 -3.36 21.82
CA GLU A 328 7.56 -4.06 22.05
C GLU A 328 6.45 -3.35 21.28
N VAL A 329 5.72 -4.09 20.45
CA VAL A 329 4.67 -3.54 19.59
C VAL A 329 3.36 -4.30 19.78
N LEU A 330 2.29 -3.56 20.05
CA LEU A 330 0.92 -4.06 19.98
C LEU A 330 0.29 -3.50 18.71
N GLY A 331 0.16 -4.35 17.68
CA GLY A 331 -0.53 -4.01 16.44
C GLY A 331 -2.02 -4.32 16.56
N ASN A 332 -2.86 -3.29 16.56
CA ASN A 332 -4.31 -3.47 16.56
C ASN A 332 -4.77 -3.94 15.18
N ILE A 333 -5.30 -5.17 15.10
CA ILE A 333 -5.75 -5.77 13.83
C ILE A 333 -7.27 -5.70 13.63
N GLY A 334 -7.99 -5.08 14.56
CA GLY A 334 -9.45 -5.07 14.60
C GLY A 334 -10.05 -6.44 14.87
N ALA A 335 -11.37 -6.55 14.74
CA ALA A 335 -12.07 -7.72 15.25
C ALA A 335 -12.03 -8.91 14.29
N VAL A 336 -12.16 -8.63 12.99
CA VAL A 336 -12.29 -9.66 11.94
C VAL A 336 -11.21 -9.40 10.88
N PRO A 337 -10.00 -9.96 11.04
CA PRO A 337 -8.83 -9.64 10.24
C PRO A 337 -9.02 -9.86 8.73
N VAL A 338 -8.41 -8.99 7.93
CA VAL A 338 -8.26 -9.12 6.47
C VAL A 338 -6.87 -9.66 6.13
N GLY A 339 -6.64 -10.08 4.88
CA GLY A 339 -5.43 -10.81 4.48
C GLY A 339 -4.09 -10.20 4.89
N SER A 340 -4.00 -8.86 5.02
CA SER A 340 -2.78 -8.15 5.41
C SER A 340 -2.69 -7.79 6.90
N SER A 341 -3.76 -7.90 7.68
CA SER A 341 -3.85 -7.33 9.04
C SER A 341 -2.73 -7.80 9.96
N ALA A 342 -2.48 -9.11 10.05
CA ALA A 342 -1.44 -9.67 10.91
C ALA A 342 -0.04 -9.57 10.29
N ILE A 343 0.07 -9.64 8.96
CA ILE A 343 1.35 -9.59 8.23
C ILE A 343 2.06 -8.25 8.45
N ILE A 344 1.29 -7.16 8.50
CA ILE A 344 1.82 -5.80 8.64
C ILE A 344 2.65 -5.62 9.91
N PRO A 345 2.09 -5.78 11.13
CA PRO A 345 2.86 -5.64 12.35
C PRO A 345 3.82 -6.81 12.56
N LEU A 346 3.42 -8.06 12.30
CA LEU A 346 4.23 -9.23 12.66
C LEU A 346 5.40 -9.48 11.70
N SER A 347 5.36 -9.00 10.46
CA SER A 347 6.40 -9.29 9.46
C SER A 347 6.93 -8.06 8.73
N LEU A 348 6.06 -7.19 8.20
CA LEU A 348 6.54 -6.08 7.36
C LEU A 348 7.25 -4.99 8.17
N GLY A 349 6.69 -4.58 9.31
CA GLY A 349 7.34 -3.63 10.22
C GLY A 349 8.73 -4.09 10.66
N PRO A 350 8.89 -5.30 11.23
CA PRO A 350 10.19 -5.84 11.64
C PRO A 350 11.28 -5.80 10.56
N LYS A 351 10.93 -6.07 9.28
CA LYS A 351 11.88 -6.06 8.14
C LYS A 351 12.57 -4.73 7.89
N VAL A 352 11.93 -3.62 8.26
CA VAL A 352 12.47 -2.27 8.04
C VAL A 352 12.75 -1.53 9.35
N GLN A 353 12.62 -2.19 10.50
CA GLN A 353 12.69 -1.55 11.82
C GLN A 353 14.05 -0.88 12.11
N THR A 354 15.13 -1.38 11.53
CA THR A 354 16.47 -0.78 11.61
C THR A 354 16.71 0.33 10.59
N THR A 355 15.82 0.46 9.59
CA THR A 355 15.91 1.40 8.47
C THR A 355 17.32 1.48 7.88
N VAL A 356 17.89 2.67 7.74
CA VAL A 356 19.22 2.96 7.19
C VAL A 356 20.37 2.83 8.19
N TYR A 357 20.09 2.47 9.46
CA TYR A 357 21.07 2.52 10.54
C TYR A 357 21.77 1.19 10.79
N ARG A 358 23.07 1.26 11.09
CA ARG A 358 23.87 0.16 11.60
C ARG A 358 23.54 -0.05 13.08
N ILE A 359 22.79 -1.11 13.37
CA ILE A 359 22.41 -1.50 14.71
C ILE A 359 23.01 -2.88 15.01
N PRO A 360 23.97 -3.04 15.93
CA PRO A 360 24.62 -4.33 16.15
C PRO A 360 23.70 -5.43 16.70
N ALA A 361 22.81 -5.09 17.64
CA ALA A 361 21.89 -6.05 18.26
C ALA A 361 20.46 -5.54 18.27
N VAL A 362 19.50 -6.41 17.94
CA VAL A 362 18.08 -6.09 17.95
C VAL A 362 17.29 -7.15 18.70
N HIS A 363 16.20 -6.73 19.34
CA HIS A 363 15.22 -7.63 19.94
C HIS A 363 13.82 -7.02 19.80
N TYR A 364 12.95 -7.72 19.08
CA TYR A 364 11.58 -7.26 18.81
C TYR A 364 10.59 -8.27 19.38
N ARG A 365 9.57 -7.77 20.07
CA ARG A 365 8.37 -8.53 20.45
C ARG A 365 7.16 -7.85 19.85
N VAL A 366 6.43 -8.56 19.00
CA VAL A 366 5.28 -7.99 18.29
C VAL A 366 4.08 -8.87 18.47
N LYS A 367 2.98 -8.28 18.92
CA LYS A 367 1.69 -8.96 19.15
C LYS A 367 0.64 -8.34 18.25
N ALA A 368 -0.10 -9.18 17.53
CA ALA A 368 -1.30 -8.79 16.81
C ALA A 368 -2.50 -8.93 17.73
N VAL A 369 -3.23 -7.84 17.97
CA VAL A 369 -4.26 -7.72 19.01
C VAL A 369 -5.63 -7.48 18.38
N LEU A 370 -6.61 -8.30 18.75
CA LEU A 370 -8.00 -8.12 18.39
C LEU A 370 -8.62 -6.99 19.22
N THR A 371 -9.43 -6.16 18.58
CA THR A 371 -10.27 -5.13 19.24
C THR A 371 -11.62 -5.04 18.52
N HIS A 372 -12.64 -4.47 19.14
CA HIS A 372 -13.98 -4.24 18.57
C HIS A 372 -14.01 -3.05 17.59
N THR A 373 -13.03 -3.01 16.70
CA THR A 373 -12.91 -2.01 15.63
C THR A 373 -12.88 -2.70 14.27
N MET A 374 -13.13 -1.93 13.21
CA MET A 374 -12.92 -2.42 11.84
C MET A 374 -11.49 -2.95 11.68
N ALA A 375 -11.26 -3.92 10.80
CA ALA A 375 -9.90 -4.45 10.61
C ALA A 375 -8.94 -3.38 10.09
N THR A 376 -7.69 -3.40 10.58
CA THR A 376 -6.59 -2.73 9.88
C THR A 376 -6.09 -3.61 8.75
N GLY A 377 -5.55 -2.99 7.71
CA GLY A 377 -5.02 -3.63 6.53
C GLY A 377 -4.02 -2.70 5.85
N ALA A 378 -3.75 -2.94 4.58
CA ALA A 378 -2.79 -2.13 3.86
C ALA A 378 -3.32 -0.71 3.63
N TYR A 379 -2.61 0.27 4.18
CA TYR A 379 -2.66 1.67 3.79
C TYR A 379 -1.23 2.11 3.44
N ARG A 380 -1.06 2.66 2.24
CA ARG A 380 0.19 3.13 1.60
C ARG A 380 1.42 3.11 2.53
N GLY A 381 2.34 2.18 2.26
CA GLY A 381 3.54 1.92 3.05
C GLY A 381 3.38 0.82 4.10
N ALA A 382 2.19 0.51 4.60
CA ALA A 382 1.82 -0.64 5.46
C ALA A 382 2.99 -1.34 6.22
N GLY A 383 3.22 -0.94 7.46
CA GLY A 383 4.32 -1.40 8.32
C GLY A 383 5.58 -0.55 8.20
N ARG A 384 5.85 0.01 7.02
CA ARG A 384 7.04 0.85 6.78
C ARG A 384 6.91 2.24 7.42
N PRO A 385 5.81 2.99 7.27
CA PRO A 385 5.61 4.24 7.99
C PRO A 385 5.70 4.08 9.51
N GLU A 386 5.14 3.00 10.06
CA GLU A 386 5.12 2.71 11.50
C GLU A 386 6.52 2.47 12.05
N ALA A 387 7.29 1.60 11.39
CA ALA A 387 8.65 1.26 11.77
C ALA A 387 9.63 2.44 11.60
N ASN A 388 9.58 3.15 10.47
CA ASN A 388 10.41 4.33 10.24
C ASN A 388 10.04 5.47 11.20
N PHE A 389 8.75 5.69 11.47
CA PHE A 389 8.32 6.69 12.46
C PHE A 389 8.92 6.38 13.84
N LEU A 390 8.77 5.16 14.34
CA LEU A 390 9.34 4.77 15.63
C LEU A 390 10.85 5.00 15.69
N MET A 391 11.58 4.53 14.67
CA MET A 391 13.04 4.64 14.64
C MET A 391 13.50 6.10 14.51
N GLU A 392 12.89 6.89 13.64
CA GLU A 392 13.23 8.30 13.46
C GLU A 392 12.92 9.12 14.71
N ARG A 393 11.80 8.84 15.39
CA ARG A 393 11.47 9.49 16.66
C ARG A 393 12.48 9.15 17.77
N LEU A 394 12.96 7.90 17.84
CA LEU A 394 14.02 7.48 18.77
C LEU A 394 15.34 8.20 18.49
N VAL A 395 15.78 8.23 17.23
CA VAL A 395 17.05 8.86 16.83
C VAL A 395 16.99 10.37 17.09
N GLU A 396 15.89 11.02 16.74
CA GLU A 396 15.68 12.45 17.02
C GLU A 396 15.74 12.75 18.53
N LYS A 397 15.03 11.95 19.34
CA LYS A 397 15.02 12.10 20.80
C LYS A 397 16.40 11.88 21.40
N ALA A 398 17.11 10.83 20.96
CA ALA A 398 18.48 10.54 21.40
C ALA A 398 19.44 11.68 21.05
N ALA A 399 19.36 12.24 19.84
CA ALA A 399 20.22 13.36 19.44
C ALA A 399 20.02 14.57 20.36
N ARG A 400 18.77 14.92 20.66
CA ARG A 400 18.44 16.04 21.56
C ARG A 400 18.91 15.81 22.99
N GLU A 401 18.69 14.61 23.54
CA GLU A 401 19.17 14.24 24.88
C GLU A 401 20.69 14.29 25.00
N MET A 402 21.40 13.84 23.97
CA MET A 402 22.86 13.87 23.88
C MET A 402 23.41 15.24 23.44
N ARG A 403 22.53 16.22 23.15
CA ARG A 403 22.88 17.57 22.67
C ARG A 403 23.72 17.55 21.39
N LEU A 404 23.40 16.64 20.48
CA LEU A 404 23.97 16.54 19.14
C LEU A 404 23.00 17.13 18.12
N ASP A 405 23.54 17.66 17.01
CA ASP A 405 22.70 17.97 15.85
C ASP A 405 22.02 16.67 15.38
N PRO A 406 20.70 16.65 15.14
CA PRO A 406 20.00 15.44 14.73
C PRO A 406 20.49 14.82 13.42
N ALA A 407 21.05 15.60 12.50
CA ALA A 407 21.71 15.10 11.31
C ALA A 407 23.06 14.43 11.65
N GLU A 408 23.79 14.96 12.63
CA GLU A 408 25.07 14.40 13.06
C GLU A 408 24.91 13.03 13.72
N LEU A 409 23.92 12.84 14.59
CA LEU A 409 23.68 11.50 15.17
C LEU A 409 23.36 10.48 14.07
N ARG A 410 22.59 10.87 13.06
CA ARG A 410 22.29 10.02 11.90
C ARG A 410 23.57 9.67 11.15
N ARG A 411 24.40 10.65 10.77
CA ARG A 411 25.70 10.45 10.07
C ARG A 411 26.57 9.38 10.73
N ARG A 412 26.66 9.38 12.07
CA ARG A 412 27.48 8.41 12.84
C ARG A 412 27.02 6.97 12.70
N ASN A 413 25.76 6.76 12.33
CA ASN A 413 25.08 5.47 12.41
C ASN A 413 24.57 4.94 11.07
N LEU A 414 24.72 5.67 9.96
CA LEU A 414 24.32 5.16 8.65
C LEU A 414 25.16 3.96 8.24
N ILE A 415 24.53 2.98 7.58
CA ILE A 415 25.23 1.90 6.89
C ILE A 415 26.00 2.51 5.70
N ALA A 416 27.29 2.22 5.59
CA ALA A 416 28.15 2.77 4.55
C ALA A 416 27.95 2.06 3.20
N PRO A 417 28.20 2.74 2.07
CA PRO A 417 28.17 2.09 0.74
C PRO A 417 29.10 0.88 0.62
N SER A 418 30.24 0.89 1.34
CA SER A 418 31.19 -0.23 1.39
C SER A 418 30.67 -1.46 2.15
N GLU A 419 29.57 -1.32 2.89
CA GLU A 419 28.90 -2.42 3.62
C GLU A 419 27.81 -3.08 2.76
N MET A 420 27.65 -2.68 1.49
CA MET A 420 26.69 -3.27 0.55
C MET A 420 27.31 -4.45 -0.24
N PRO A 421 26.59 -5.58 -0.43
CA PRO A 421 25.24 -5.84 0.07
C PRO A 421 25.21 -6.06 1.60
N HIS A 422 24.24 -5.44 2.28
CA HIS A 422 24.12 -5.47 3.74
C HIS A 422 23.05 -6.47 4.17
N ARG A 423 23.38 -7.41 5.07
CA ARG A 423 22.42 -8.38 5.63
C ARG A 423 21.87 -7.88 6.97
N THR A 424 20.56 -7.76 7.06
CA THR A 424 19.84 -7.38 8.29
C THR A 424 19.76 -8.54 9.29
N HIS A 425 19.35 -8.24 10.53
CA HIS A 425 19.13 -9.23 11.59
C HIS A 425 18.04 -10.26 11.27
N LEU A 426 17.14 -9.94 10.35
CA LEU A 426 16.09 -10.85 9.88
C LEU A 426 16.50 -11.66 8.65
N GLY A 427 17.74 -11.47 8.17
CA GLY A 427 18.30 -12.19 7.04
C GLY A 427 18.03 -11.56 5.67
N ASP A 428 17.16 -10.54 5.59
CA ASP A 428 16.95 -9.73 4.39
C ASP A 428 18.25 -9.02 3.96
N VAL A 429 18.43 -8.81 2.65
CA VAL A 429 19.66 -8.25 2.07
C VAL A 429 19.37 -6.96 1.32
N TYR A 430 20.00 -5.87 1.74
CA TYR A 430 20.05 -4.61 1.00
C TYR A 430 21.06 -4.78 -0.12
N ASP A 431 20.62 -4.67 -1.37
CA ASP A 431 21.46 -4.92 -2.53
C ASP A 431 22.40 -3.74 -2.85
N SER A 432 21.94 -2.53 -2.52
CA SER A 432 22.55 -1.25 -2.86
C SER A 432 22.03 -0.13 -1.95
N GLY A 433 22.82 0.93 -1.75
CA GLY A 433 22.40 2.13 -1.03
C GLY A 433 23.58 3.08 -0.73
N ASP A 434 23.32 4.38 -0.77
CA ASP A 434 24.22 5.43 -0.28
C ASP A 434 23.43 6.44 0.55
N PHE A 435 23.13 6.04 1.79
CA PHE A 435 22.22 6.77 2.68
C PHE A 435 22.82 8.13 3.11
N ALA A 436 24.15 8.20 3.25
CA ALA A 436 24.84 9.44 3.59
C ALA A 436 24.67 10.48 2.49
N ARG A 437 24.77 10.06 1.23
CA ARG A 437 24.53 10.93 0.09
C ARG A 437 23.11 11.49 0.05
N MET A 438 22.09 10.68 0.35
CA MET A 438 20.70 11.16 0.42
C MET A 438 20.51 12.19 1.54
N LEU A 439 21.09 11.93 2.72
CA LEU A 439 21.09 12.88 3.82
C LEU A 439 21.73 14.22 3.42
N GLU A 440 22.97 14.21 2.89
CA GLU A 440 23.66 15.45 2.55
C GLU A 440 22.95 16.25 1.46
N GLN A 441 22.39 15.58 0.45
CA GLN A 441 21.61 16.25 -0.60
C GLN A 441 20.35 16.90 -0.03
N ALA A 442 19.62 16.23 0.86
CA ALA A 442 18.42 16.79 1.47
C ALA A 442 18.75 17.99 2.37
N LEU A 443 19.83 17.92 3.16
CA LEU A 443 20.26 19.03 4.01
C LEU A 443 20.70 20.24 3.18
N ALA A 444 21.40 20.02 2.07
CA ALA A 444 21.80 21.07 1.15
C ALA A 444 20.58 21.71 0.47
N ALA A 445 19.67 20.90 -0.07
CA ALA A 445 18.45 21.38 -0.74
C ALA A 445 17.50 22.13 0.20
N ALA A 446 17.46 21.77 1.49
CA ALA A 446 16.68 22.45 2.51
C ALA A 446 17.40 23.67 3.14
N ASP A 447 18.62 23.98 2.73
CA ASP A 447 19.47 24.99 3.39
C ASP A 447 19.50 24.81 4.92
N TRP A 448 19.87 23.60 5.37
CA TRP A 448 19.86 23.24 6.79
C TRP A 448 20.64 24.28 7.62
N ASN A 449 21.83 24.68 7.19
CA ASN A 449 22.66 25.60 7.95
C ASN A 449 22.12 27.04 8.01
N GLY A 450 21.27 27.45 7.06
CA GLY A 450 20.62 28.77 7.06
C GLY A 450 19.38 28.90 7.96
N PHE A 451 18.94 27.81 8.62
CA PHE A 451 17.68 27.77 9.38
C PHE A 451 17.56 28.85 10.46
N ALA A 452 18.64 29.19 11.17
CA ALA A 452 18.61 30.18 12.25
C ALA A 452 18.07 31.54 11.78
N ARG A 453 18.40 31.95 10.54
CA ARG A 453 17.87 33.18 9.93
C ARG A 453 16.36 33.09 9.69
N ARG A 454 15.86 31.96 9.20
CA ARG A 454 14.42 31.74 8.97
C ARG A 454 13.65 31.68 10.28
N ARG A 455 14.21 31.02 11.29
CA ARG A 455 13.64 30.99 12.65
C ARG A 455 13.48 32.39 13.25
N GLU A 456 14.50 33.24 13.07
CA GLU A 456 14.44 34.63 13.51
C GLU A 456 13.37 35.44 12.77
N GLN A 457 13.22 35.26 11.46
CA GLN A 457 12.18 35.92 10.66
C GLN A 457 10.77 35.56 11.15
N SER A 458 10.52 34.28 11.46
CA SER A 458 9.24 33.84 12.03
C SER A 458 9.02 34.45 13.42
N ARG A 459 10.07 34.47 14.27
CA ARG A 459 10.01 35.08 15.61
C ARG A 459 9.62 36.56 15.57
N GLN A 460 10.16 37.32 14.61
CA GLN A 460 9.81 38.73 14.41
C GLN A 460 8.33 38.94 14.03
N ARG A 461 7.67 37.91 13.48
CA ARG A 461 6.22 37.89 13.20
C ARG A 461 5.40 37.27 14.34
N GLY A 462 6.00 37.00 15.49
CA GLY A 462 5.33 36.34 16.62
C GLY A 462 5.05 34.85 16.41
N ARG A 463 5.71 34.20 15.43
CA ARG A 463 5.53 32.77 15.12
C ARG A 463 6.67 31.95 15.71
N LEU A 464 6.39 30.71 16.10
CA LEU A 464 7.43 29.72 16.39
C LEU A 464 7.81 29.02 15.09
N ARG A 465 9.09 28.72 14.86
CA ARG A 465 9.54 27.94 13.71
C ARG A 465 10.39 26.78 14.16
N GLY A 466 10.18 25.63 13.53
CA GLY A 466 10.96 24.43 13.75
C GLY A 466 11.26 23.73 12.43
N ARG A 467 12.32 22.92 12.44
CA ARG A 467 12.70 22.06 11.32
C ARG A 467 12.79 20.61 11.78
N GLY A 468 12.47 19.70 10.88
CA GLY A 468 12.49 18.27 11.15
C GLY A 468 13.13 17.52 10.01
N LEU A 469 13.83 16.44 10.36
CA LEU A 469 14.53 15.57 9.44
C LEU A 469 14.03 14.15 9.61
N SER A 470 13.81 13.46 8.49
CA SER A 470 13.62 12.01 8.44
C SER A 470 14.58 11.42 7.41
N VAL A 471 15.26 10.33 7.77
CA VAL A 471 15.96 9.46 6.81
C VAL A 471 15.30 8.10 6.87
N TYR A 472 14.89 7.57 5.71
CA TYR A 472 14.02 6.41 5.65
C TYR A 472 14.46 5.38 4.63
N LEU A 473 14.00 4.16 4.86
CA LEU A 473 14.15 3.01 3.99
C LEU A 473 12.78 2.37 3.79
N GLU A 474 12.52 1.91 2.58
CA GLU A 474 11.36 1.11 2.27
C GLU A 474 11.76 -0.31 1.82
N TRP A 475 10.86 -1.25 2.08
CA TRP A 475 10.87 -2.60 1.52
C TRP A 475 9.85 -2.70 0.39
N THR A 476 10.29 -3.11 -0.81
CA THR A 476 9.43 -3.20 -2.00
C THR A 476 9.62 -4.51 -2.76
N GLY A 477 8.62 -4.90 -3.57
CA GLY A 477 8.68 -6.14 -4.34
C GLY A 477 8.00 -7.32 -3.67
N ALA A 478 6.91 -7.07 -2.95
CA ALA A 478 6.08 -8.13 -2.36
C ALA A 478 5.72 -9.20 -3.39
N ILE A 479 5.89 -10.47 -3.02
CA ILE A 479 5.67 -11.65 -3.89
C ILE A 479 6.45 -11.47 -5.22
N PRO A 480 7.75 -11.80 -5.22
CA PRO A 480 8.71 -11.30 -6.22
C PRO A 480 8.57 -11.96 -7.59
N THR A 481 7.52 -12.71 -7.90
CA THR A 481 7.35 -13.36 -9.20
C THR A 481 6.25 -12.67 -10.00
N GLU A 482 6.51 -12.38 -11.28
CA GLU A 482 5.50 -11.90 -12.23
C GLU A 482 5.73 -12.52 -13.61
N THR A 483 4.63 -12.77 -14.32
CA THR A 483 4.65 -13.23 -15.72
C THR A 483 4.01 -12.18 -16.61
N VAL A 484 4.65 -11.90 -17.73
CA VAL A 484 4.14 -11.00 -18.76
C VAL A 484 4.18 -11.68 -20.11
N ASP A 485 3.09 -11.53 -20.86
CA ASP A 485 3.04 -11.92 -22.27
C ASP A 485 3.12 -10.68 -23.16
N ILE A 486 3.88 -10.77 -24.25
CA ILE A 486 3.86 -9.78 -25.33
C ILE A 486 3.45 -10.49 -26.61
N GLU A 487 2.46 -9.92 -27.29
CA GLU A 487 1.93 -10.37 -28.56
C GLU A 487 2.07 -9.27 -29.61
N ILE A 488 2.62 -9.59 -30.77
CA ILE A 488 2.70 -8.69 -31.92
C ILE A 488 1.83 -9.26 -33.03
N SER A 489 0.87 -8.46 -33.49
CA SER A 489 -0.03 -8.81 -34.59
C SER A 489 0.50 -8.35 -35.95
N ALA A 490 0.01 -8.98 -37.02
CA ALA A 490 0.36 -8.63 -38.40
C ALA A 490 0.02 -7.18 -38.83
N ASP A 491 -0.76 -6.43 -38.04
CA ASP A 491 -1.08 -5.01 -38.24
C ASP A 491 -0.12 -4.05 -37.48
N GLY A 492 0.91 -4.64 -36.84
CA GLY A 492 1.90 -3.94 -36.03
C GLY A 492 1.46 -3.62 -34.61
N THR A 493 0.25 -4.01 -34.19
CA THR A 493 -0.20 -3.81 -32.80
C THR A 493 0.63 -4.69 -31.85
N VAL A 494 1.15 -4.07 -30.79
CA VAL A 494 1.87 -4.74 -29.70
C VAL A 494 1.00 -4.76 -28.45
N THR A 495 0.55 -5.94 -28.03
CA THR A 495 -0.27 -6.10 -26.82
C THR A 495 0.53 -6.70 -25.69
N VAL A 496 0.56 -6.02 -24.54
CA VAL A 496 1.25 -6.44 -23.32
C VAL A 496 0.20 -6.89 -22.32
N PHE A 497 0.23 -8.16 -21.92
CA PHE A 497 -0.66 -8.71 -20.90
C PHE A 497 0.09 -8.79 -19.57
N SER A 498 -0.36 -8.03 -18.57
CA SER A 498 0.28 -7.98 -17.25
C SER A 498 -0.73 -8.20 -16.13
N GLY A 499 -0.38 -9.07 -15.19
CA GLY A 499 -1.17 -9.29 -13.97
C GLY A 499 -1.07 -8.16 -12.94
N THR A 500 -0.24 -7.13 -13.15
CA THR A 500 -0.24 -5.90 -12.35
C THR A 500 -1.51 -5.08 -12.61
N GLN A 501 -1.86 -4.16 -11.70
CA GLN A 501 -3.11 -3.41 -11.79
C GLN A 501 -2.91 -1.90 -11.60
N ALA A 502 -3.26 -1.13 -12.63
CA ALA A 502 -3.30 0.33 -12.54
C ALA A 502 -4.43 0.82 -11.62
N MET A 503 -4.11 1.86 -10.85
CA MET A 503 -5.00 2.59 -9.94
C MET A 503 -4.63 4.07 -9.83
N GLY A 504 -4.11 4.64 -10.92
CA GLY A 504 -3.69 6.05 -11.02
C GLY A 504 -2.18 6.29 -11.00
N GLN A 505 -1.35 5.27 -10.72
CA GLN A 505 0.11 5.38 -10.66
C GLN A 505 0.83 5.37 -12.03
N GLY A 506 0.10 5.42 -13.14
CA GLY A 506 0.67 5.61 -14.49
C GLY A 506 1.31 4.36 -15.12
N LEU A 507 0.80 3.16 -14.84
CA LEU A 507 1.37 1.92 -15.38
C LEU A 507 1.19 1.76 -16.89
N GLU A 508 0.09 2.25 -17.47
CA GLU A 508 -0.16 2.13 -18.90
C GLU A 508 0.90 2.94 -19.67
N THR A 509 1.18 4.16 -19.22
CA THR A 509 2.28 4.98 -19.73
C THR A 509 3.64 4.33 -19.51
N SER A 510 3.95 3.93 -18.26
CA SER A 510 5.28 3.41 -17.91
C SER A 510 5.64 2.12 -18.66
N TYR A 511 4.67 1.20 -18.84
CA TYR A 511 4.91 -0.03 -19.58
C TYR A 511 4.97 0.20 -21.09
N THR A 512 4.21 1.15 -21.62
CA THR A 512 4.33 1.56 -23.01
C THR A 512 5.73 2.11 -23.29
N GLN A 513 6.25 2.97 -22.42
CA GLN A 513 7.63 3.49 -22.53
C GLN A 513 8.67 2.37 -22.53
N LEU A 514 8.57 1.41 -21.60
CA LEU A 514 9.49 0.27 -21.55
C LEU A 514 9.46 -0.56 -22.84
N VAL A 515 8.27 -0.88 -23.34
CA VAL A 515 8.13 -1.69 -24.55
C VAL A 515 8.61 -0.94 -25.79
N THR A 516 8.31 0.34 -25.91
CA THR A 516 8.81 1.20 -26.99
C THR A 516 10.32 1.32 -26.95
N GLU A 517 10.94 1.49 -25.77
CA GLU A 517 12.40 1.55 -25.63
C GLU A 517 13.07 0.24 -26.07
N ILE A 518 12.47 -0.91 -25.72
CA ILE A 518 13.06 -2.22 -26.01
C ILE A 518 12.84 -2.65 -27.46
N LEU A 519 11.61 -2.50 -27.97
CA LEU A 519 11.23 -3.01 -29.30
C LEU A 519 11.35 -1.97 -30.41
N GLY A 520 11.55 -0.68 -30.07
CA GLY A 520 11.64 0.38 -31.07
C GLY A 520 10.38 0.56 -31.92
N VAL A 521 9.20 0.30 -31.33
CA VAL A 521 7.89 0.39 -31.99
C VAL A 521 7.18 1.70 -31.65
N ASP A 522 6.27 2.13 -32.51
CA ASP A 522 5.41 3.30 -32.26
C ASP A 522 4.58 3.11 -30.96
N PRO A 523 4.69 4.00 -29.96
CA PRO A 523 3.90 3.90 -28.73
C PRO A 523 2.39 3.89 -28.99
N ALA A 524 1.88 4.51 -30.07
CA ALA A 524 0.46 4.48 -30.41
C ALA A 524 -0.05 3.09 -30.83
N LYS A 525 0.87 2.17 -31.17
CA LYS A 525 0.58 0.76 -31.48
C LYS A 525 0.65 -0.15 -30.25
N VAL A 526 1.09 0.35 -29.11
CA VAL A 526 1.21 -0.43 -27.87
C VAL A 526 -0.11 -0.39 -27.10
N ARG A 527 -0.56 -1.55 -26.63
CA ARG A 527 -1.76 -1.71 -25.81
C ARG A 527 -1.43 -2.49 -24.54
N ILE A 528 -1.75 -1.91 -23.38
CA ILE A 528 -1.58 -2.58 -22.10
C ILE A 528 -2.90 -3.21 -21.68
N VAL A 529 -2.87 -4.51 -21.36
CA VAL A 529 -4.03 -5.28 -20.91
C VAL A 529 -3.80 -5.70 -19.47
N GLN A 530 -4.64 -5.18 -18.59
CA GLN A 530 -4.67 -5.44 -17.15
C GLN A 530 -6.13 -5.65 -16.70
N GLY A 531 -6.32 -6.16 -15.48
CA GLY A 531 -7.62 -6.16 -14.82
C GLY A 531 -8.64 -7.15 -15.35
N ASP A 532 -8.28 -8.06 -16.25
CA ASP A 532 -9.18 -9.08 -16.78
C ASP A 532 -8.57 -10.46 -16.57
N THR A 533 -9.09 -11.21 -15.60
CA THR A 533 -8.52 -12.51 -15.18
C THR A 533 -8.59 -13.60 -16.24
N ASP A 534 -9.25 -13.37 -17.37
CA ASP A 534 -9.20 -14.29 -18.52
C ASP A 534 -8.07 -13.97 -19.48
N ARG A 535 -7.51 -12.76 -19.41
CA ARG A 535 -6.50 -12.25 -20.35
C ARG A 535 -5.15 -12.01 -19.69
N ALA A 536 -5.15 -11.61 -18.42
CA ALA A 536 -3.94 -11.31 -17.67
C ALA A 536 -4.12 -11.75 -16.21
N ASN A 537 -3.22 -12.60 -15.74
CA ASN A 537 -3.21 -13.11 -14.36
C ASN A 537 -1.86 -12.84 -13.71
N GLY A 538 -1.89 -12.56 -12.42
CA GLY A 538 -0.71 -12.31 -11.62
C GLY A 538 -1.08 -11.80 -10.24
N VAL A 539 -0.12 -11.22 -9.53
CA VAL A 539 -0.31 -10.81 -8.14
C VAL A 539 -1.18 -9.55 -8.03
N GLY A 540 -1.13 -8.67 -9.01
CA GLY A 540 -1.65 -7.32 -8.91
C GLY A 540 -0.59 -6.31 -8.43
N SER A 541 -1.06 -5.16 -7.97
CA SER A 541 -0.23 -4.02 -7.57
C SER A 541 -0.36 -3.71 -6.08
N VAL A 542 0.67 -4.11 -5.33
CA VAL A 542 0.84 -3.92 -3.86
C VAL A 542 2.33 -3.77 -3.52
N GLY A 543 2.67 -3.21 -2.36
CA GLY A 543 4.05 -3.15 -1.83
C GLY A 543 5.08 -2.63 -2.84
N SER A 544 4.70 -1.57 -3.57
CA SER A 544 5.46 -0.94 -4.65
C SER A 544 6.13 -1.89 -5.67
N ARG A 545 5.53 -3.07 -5.93
CA ARG A 545 6.13 -4.12 -6.78
C ARG A 545 6.06 -3.86 -8.28
N SER A 546 5.22 -2.93 -8.75
CA SER A 546 4.79 -2.90 -10.16
C SER A 546 5.90 -2.52 -11.14
N ALA A 547 6.73 -1.52 -10.82
CA ALA A 547 7.88 -1.16 -11.65
C ALA A 547 9.02 -2.16 -11.48
N PHE A 548 9.32 -2.53 -10.23
CA PHE A 548 10.40 -3.44 -9.87
C PHE A 548 10.20 -4.86 -10.44
N VAL A 549 9.13 -5.56 -10.07
CA VAL A 549 8.86 -6.93 -10.52
C VAL A 549 8.18 -6.92 -11.88
N GLY A 550 7.06 -6.20 -12.00
CA GLY A 550 6.26 -6.18 -13.23
C GLY A 550 6.99 -5.54 -14.41
N GLY A 551 7.65 -4.41 -14.21
CA GLY A 551 8.47 -3.76 -15.26
C GLY A 551 9.63 -4.66 -15.70
N SER A 552 10.27 -5.37 -14.77
CA SER A 552 11.31 -6.35 -15.14
C SER A 552 10.77 -7.52 -15.95
N ALA A 553 9.56 -8.00 -15.64
CA ALA A 553 8.90 -9.02 -16.45
C ALA A 553 8.54 -8.52 -17.86
N VAL A 554 8.08 -7.26 -17.99
CA VAL A 554 7.90 -6.59 -19.30
C VAL A 554 9.21 -6.56 -20.07
N ALA A 555 10.31 -6.17 -19.42
CA ALA A 555 11.62 -6.09 -20.05
C ALA A 555 12.11 -7.46 -20.54
N ALA A 556 11.97 -8.49 -19.70
CA ALA A 556 12.32 -9.86 -20.05
C ALA A 556 11.49 -10.38 -21.22
N ALA A 557 10.18 -10.10 -21.24
CA ALA A 557 9.31 -10.48 -22.35
C ALA A 557 9.70 -9.75 -23.65
N GLY A 558 10.08 -8.47 -23.57
CA GLY A 558 10.58 -7.69 -24.70
C GLY A 558 11.88 -8.28 -25.28
N HIS A 559 12.86 -8.60 -24.45
CA HIS A 559 14.09 -9.26 -24.90
C HIS A 559 13.83 -10.65 -25.50
N LYS A 560 12.91 -11.42 -24.90
CA LYS A 560 12.50 -12.72 -25.44
C LYS A 560 11.79 -12.58 -26.79
N MET A 561 11.02 -11.51 -26.99
CA MET A 561 10.40 -11.19 -28.28
C MET A 561 11.46 -10.92 -29.34
N ILE A 562 12.50 -10.13 -29.03
CA ILE A 562 13.61 -9.87 -29.97
C ILE A 562 14.31 -11.19 -30.35
N ALA A 563 14.63 -12.04 -29.37
CA ALA A 563 15.25 -13.34 -29.64
C ALA A 563 14.38 -14.20 -30.55
N ARG A 564 13.07 -14.30 -30.26
CA ARG A 564 12.13 -15.05 -31.10
C ARG A 564 11.98 -14.47 -32.50
N ALA A 565 11.96 -13.14 -32.62
CA ALA A 565 11.87 -12.47 -33.90
C ALA A 565 13.11 -12.75 -34.75
N ARG A 566 14.32 -12.78 -34.16
CA ARG A 566 15.58 -13.12 -34.87
C ARG A 566 15.54 -14.53 -35.45
N GLU A 567 15.05 -15.51 -34.70
CA GLU A 567 14.86 -16.88 -35.20
C GLU A 567 13.91 -16.89 -36.41
N LEU A 568 12.76 -16.22 -36.30
CA LEU A 568 11.77 -16.16 -37.39
C LEU A 568 12.28 -15.38 -38.61
N ALA A 569 13.09 -14.34 -38.41
CA ALA A 569 13.69 -13.56 -39.49
C ALA A 569 14.79 -14.32 -40.22
N ALA A 570 15.58 -15.14 -39.51
CA ALA A 570 16.57 -16.02 -40.12
C ALA A 570 15.93 -16.93 -41.17
N ASP A 571 14.80 -17.57 -40.80
CA ASP A 571 14.02 -18.39 -41.72
C ASP A 571 13.39 -17.54 -42.85
N ALA A 572 12.79 -16.39 -42.51
CA ALA A 572 12.07 -15.56 -43.47
C ALA A 572 12.97 -14.86 -44.51
N LEU A 573 14.22 -14.60 -44.16
CA LEU A 573 15.23 -13.94 -44.99
C LEU A 573 16.27 -14.94 -45.55
N GLU A 574 16.17 -16.23 -45.21
CA GLU A 574 17.10 -17.28 -45.62
C GLU A 574 18.56 -16.94 -45.26
N ALA A 575 18.79 -16.58 -43.99
CA ALA A 575 20.10 -16.22 -43.45
C ALA A 575 20.36 -16.92 -42.11
N ALA A 576 21.62 -16.92 -41.64
CA ALA A 576 21.94 -17.48 -40.33
C ALA A 576 21.42 -16.56 -39.20
N PRO A 577 20.91 -17.09 -38.07
CA PRO A 577 20.44 -16.26 -36.95
C PRO A 577 21.50 -15.29 -36.38
N SER A 578 22.78 -15.65 -36.48
CA SER A 578 23.91 -14.79 -36.06
C SER A 578 24.06 -13.53 -36.91
N ASP A 579 23.57 -13.56 -38.14
CA ASP A 579 23.72 -12.48 -39.11
C ASP A 579 22.51 -11.52 -39.07
N ILE A 580 21.50 -11.82 -38.24
CA ILE A 580 20.31 -10.98 -38.07
C ILE A 580 20.53 -9.96 -36.96
N GLU A 581 20.60 -8.69 -37.36
CA GLU A 581 20.61 -7.55 -36.46
C GLU A 581 19.18 -7.08 -36.19
N PHE A 582 18.91 -6.60 -34.97
CA PHE A 582 17.64 -5.99 -34.60
C PHE A 582 17.86 -4.52 -34.26
N HIS A 583 17.07 -3.63 -34.88
CA HIS A 583 17.12 -2.20 -34.62
C HIS A 583 15.78 -1.55 -34.96
N ASP A 584 15.24 -0.71 -34.07
CA ASP A 584 14.00 0.07 -34.28
C ASP A 584 12.83 -0.75 -34.87
N GLY A 585 12.54 -1.92 -34.28
CA GLY A 585 11.44 -2.80 -34.73
C GLY A 585 11.69 -3.55 -36.04
N HIS A 586 12.89 -3.44 -36.61
CA HIS A 586 13.29 -4.08 -37.85
C HIS A 586 14.38 -5.12 -37.63
N LEU A 587 14.32 -6.20 -38.40
CA LEU A 587 15.33 -7.24 -38.47
C LEU A 587 16.01 -7.16 -39.83
N ARG A 588 17.34 -7.15 -39.85
CA ARG A 588 18.14 -6.94 -41.06
C ARG A 588 19.30 -7.92 -41.11
N ILE A 589 19.61 -8.43 -42.31
CA ILE A 589 20.85 -9.19 -42.51
C ILE A 589 22.04 -8.21 -42.50
N GLY A 590 23.00 -8.44 -41.61
CA GLY A 590 24.23 -7.64 -41.48
C GLY A 590 24.93 -7.43 -42.82
N GLY A 591 25.34 -6.18 -43.10
CA GLY A 591 25.97 -5.82 -44.37
C GLY A 591 25.05 -5.73 -45.60
N THR A 592 23.73 -5.90 -45.45
CA THR A 592 22.76 -5.81 -46.57
C THR A 592 21.61 -4.84 -46.29
N ASP A 593 20.75 -4.60 -47.30
CA ASP A 593 19.49 -3.86 -47.22
C ASP A 593 18.25 -4.76 -47.01
N ARG A 594 18.43 -6.09 -46.97
CA ARG A 594 17.34 -7.05 -46.77
C ARG A 594 16.83 -6.96 -45.34
N THR A 595 15.57 -6.53 -45.18
CA THR A 595 14.94 -6.35 -43.87
C THR A 595 13.51 -6.87 -43.84
N ILE A 596 13.02 -7.19 -42.64
CA ILE A 596 11.63 -7.47 -42.32
C ILE A 596 11.31 -6.87 -40.95
N ASP A 597 10.15 -6.25 -40.82
CA ASP A 597 9.67 -5.69 -39.55
C ASP A 597 8.92 -6.75 -38.72
N LEU A 598 8.64 -6.42 -37.46
CA LEU A 598 7.92 -7.32 -36.55
C LEU A 598 6.50 -7.66 -37.06
N ALA A 599 5.81 -6.72 -37.73
CA ALA A 599 4.49 -6.94 -38.31
C ALA A 599 4.55 -7.90 -39.51
N GLY A 600 5.52 -7.71 -40.41
CA GLY A 600 5.77 -8.60 -41.54
C GLY A 600 6.15 -10.01 -41.11
N LEU A 601 6.93 -10.15 -40.04
CA LEU A 601 7.20 -11.47 -39.43
C LEU A 601 5.95 -12.11 -38.86
N ALA A 602 5.14 -11.34 -38.13
CA ALA A 602 3.87 -11.83 -37.60
C ALA A 602 2.93 -12.28 -38.72
N ALA A 603 2.86 -11.55 -39.83
CA ALA A 603 2.06 -11.90 -41.00
C ALA A 603 2.45 -13.24 -41.65
N ARG A 604 3.69 -13.69 -41.47
CA ARG A 604 4.19 -14.99 -41.95
C ARG A 604 3.90 -16.16 -40.98
N GLN A 605 3.37 -15.90 -39.80
CA GLN A 605 3.00 -16.95 -38.85
C GLN A 605 1.57 -17.47 -39.12
N PRO A 606 1.27 -18.75 -38.83
CA PRO A 606 -0.06 -19.32 -39.08
C PRO A 606 -1.20 -18.56 -38.40
N ALA A 607 -1.00 -18.14 -37.15
CA ALA A 607 -1.98 -17.35 -36.38
C ALA A 607 -1.88 -15.83 -36.65
N ARG A 608 -0.99 -15.42 -37.56
CA ARG A 608 -0.70 -14.02 -37.89
C ARG A 608 -0.25 -13.17 -36.68
N VAL A 609 0.34 -13.84 -35.69
CA VAL A 609 0.87 -13.23 -34.46
C VAL A 609 2.20 -13.87 -34.06
N ILE A 610 3.04 -13.12 -33.36
CA ILE A 610 4.17 -13.62 -32.59
C ILE A 610 3.84 -13.38 -31.13
N ARG A 611 3.84 -14.44 -30.31
CA ARG A 611 3.57 -14.34 -28.88
C ARG A 611 4.70 -14.95 -28.08
N VAL A 612 5.14 -14.24 -27.04
CA VAL A 612 6.11 -14.75 -26.07
C VAL A 612 5.59 -14.52 -24.65
N SER A 613 6.01 -15.39 -23.74
CA SER A 613 5.75 -15.28 -22.31
C SER A 613 7.08 -15.30 -21.55
N ALA A 614 7.26 -14.40 -20.58
CA ALA A 614 8.43 -14.39 -19.72
C ALA A 614 8.02 -14.20 -18.25
N THR A 615 8.63 -15.00 -17.38
CA THR A 615 8.50 -14.89 -15.93
C THR A 615 9.79 -14.32 -15.36
N GLN A 616 9.68 -13.39 -14.42
CA GLN A 616 10.82 -12.84 -13.68
C GLN A 616 10.61 -12.99 -12.18
N THR A 617 11.71 -13.34 -11.50
CA THR A 617 11.78 -13.44 -10.05
C THR A 617 13.07 -12.77 -9.58
N PRO A 618 13.05 -11.48 -9.20
CA PRO A 618 14.21 -10.85 -8.57
C PRO A 618 14.64 -11.63 -7.32
N SER A 619 15.97 -11.73 -7.12
CA SER A 619 16.56 -12.58 -6.07
C SER A 619 16.30 -12.08 -4.65
N THR A 620 16.11 -10.77 -4.48
CA THR A 620 15.78 -10.12 -3.21
C THR A 620 14.81 -8.95 -3.47
N PRO A 621 14.12 -8.45 -2.44
CA PRO A 621 13.40 -7.18 -2.50
C PRO A 621 14.30 -6.02 -2.96
N SER A 622 13.69 -4.93 -3.44
CA SER A 622 14.39 -3.65 -3.64
C SER A 622 14.19 -2.71 -2.45
N TRP A 623 15.19 -1.86 -2.19
CA TRP A 623 15.29 -1.01 -1.00
C TRP A 623 15.41 0.48 -1.35
N PRO A 624 14.34 1.08 -1.87
CA PRO A 624 14.32 2.53 -2.09
C PRO A 624 14.42 3.26 -0.76
N ASN A 625 15.10 4.39 -0.78
CA ASN A 625 15.47 5.13 0.43
C ASN A 625 15.50 6.63 0.12
N GLY A 626 15.54 7.44 1.17
CA GLY A 626 15.60 8.88 0.98
C GLY A 626 15.73 9.64 2.28
N ALA A 627 15.76 10.96 2.15
CA ALA A 627 15.71 11.90 3.24
C ALA A 627 14.69 13.00 2.96
N GLN A 628 13.90 13.33 3.97
CA GLN A 628 12.92 14.40 3.93
C GLN A 628 13.18 15.42 5.03
N VAL A 629 13.12 16.70 4.65
CA VAL A 629 13.22 17.83 5.56
C VAL A 629 11.93 18.63 5.48
N CYS A 630 11.36 18.92 6.65
CA CYS A 630 10.17 19.75 6.79
C CYS A 630 10.49 20.96 7.67
N GLU A 631 9.93 22.11 7.34
CA GLU A 631 9.86 23.25 8.26
C GLU A 631 8.40 23.60 8.54
N VAL A 632 8.11 23.97 9.77
CA VAL A 632 6.78 24.43 10.20
C VAL A 632 6.86 25.82 10.83
N GLU A 633 5.78 26.57 10.69
CA GLU A 633 5.47 27.72 11.55
C GLU A 633 4.29 27.39 12.44
N ILE A 634 4.36 27.80 13.71
CA ILE A 634 3.29 27.59 14.69
C ILE A 634 2.82 28.95 15.20
N ASP A 635 1.52 29.14 15.19
CA ASP A 635 0.84 30.21 15.91
C ASP A 635 0.82 29.90 17.42
N PRO A 636 1.52 30.67 18.27
CA PRO A 636 1.50 30.39 19.71
C PRO A 636 0.13 30.66 20.36
N ASP A 637 -0.73 31.47 19.75
CA ASP A 637 -2.02 31.86 20.30
C ASP A 637 -3.12 30.85 19.99
N THR A 638 -3.05 30.20 18.82
CA THR A 638 -4.06 29.23 18.36
C THR A 638 -3.56 27.78 18.30
N GLY A 639 -2.25 27.56 18.39
CA GLY A 639 -1.61 26.27 18.15
C GLY A 639 -1.60 25.83 16.69
N GLY A 640 -2.10 26.66 15.77
CA GLY A 640 -2.15 26.35 14.34
C GLY A 640 -0.76 26.08 13.77
N VAL A 641 -0.60 24.92 13.14
CA VAL A 641 0.65 24.48 12.50
C VAL A 641 0.53 24.66 10.98
N GLU A 642 1.47 25.38 10.40
CA GLU A 642 1.59 25.64 8.97
C GLU A 642 2.86 24.98 8.43
N LEU A 643 2.74 24.20 7.37
CA LEU A 643 3.90 23.64 6.67
C LEU A 643 4.56 24.72 5.80
N ALA A 644 5.74 25.16 6.20
CA ALA A 644 6.45 26.25 5.54
C ALA A 644 7.29 25.78 4.34
N SER A 645 7.85 24.57 4.40
CA SER A 645 8.60 23.98 3.29
C SER A 645 8.71 22.47 3.46
N VAL A 646 8.69 21.74 2.34
CA VAL A 646 8.99 20.30 2.31
C VAL A 646 9.98 20.01 1.19
N VAL A 647 11.06 19.33 1.55
CA VAL A 647 12.11 18.85 0.64
C VAL A 647 12.20 17.34 0.77
N SER A 648 12.21 16.63 -0.35
CA SER A 648 12.44 15.19 -0.45
C SER A 648 13.57 14.91 -1.43
N VAL A 649 14.51 14.06 -1.02
CA VAL A 649 15.54 13.50 -1.89
C VAL A 649 15.45 11.99 -1.80
N ASP A 650 15.19 11.34 -2.93
CA ASP A 650 14.90 9.91 -3.01
C ASP A 650 15.87 9.17 -3.95
N ASP A 651 16.43 8.07 -3.47
CA ASP A 651 17.08 7.04 -4.29
C ASP A 651 16.07 5.94 -4.61
N ILE A 652 15.63 5.94 -5.86
CA ILE A 652 14.70 4.96 -6.43
C ILE A 652 15.36 4.14 -7.55
N GLY A 653 16.69 4.12 -7.58
CA GLY A 653 17.46 3.59 -8.70
C GLY A 653 17.13 4.32 -10.01
N ARG A 654 17.10 3.58 -11.11
CA ARG A 654 16.74 4.13 -12.42
C ARG A 654 15.29 4.61 -12.45
N ILE A 655 15.03 5.74 -13.11
CA ILE A 655 13.67 6.27 -13.32
C ILE A 655 13.14 5.91 -14.71
N ILE A 656 11.91 5.36 -14.74
CA ILE A 656 11.17 5.13 -15.99
C ILE A 656 10.52 6.43 -16.47
N ASN A 657 9.73 7.08 -15.60
CA ASN A 657 9.03 8.33 -15.91
C ASN A 657 9.13 9.31 -14.73
N ARG A 658 9.83 10.43 -14.90
CA ARG A 658 10.13 11.36 -13.81
C ARG A 658 8.89 12.10 -13.32
N THR A 659 7.99 12.49 -14.22
CA THR A 659 6.74 13.20 -13.89
C THR A 659 5.80 12.32 -13.06
N ILE A 660 5.69 11.03 -13.39
CA ILE A 660 4.90 10.07 -12.61
C ILE A 660 5.49 9.90 -11.21
N VAL A 661 6.80 9.71 -11.10
CA VAL A 661 7.48 9.55 -9.81
C VAL A 661 7.28 10.79 -8.92
N GLU A 662 7.51 11.98 -9.46
CA GLU A 662 7.30 13.24 -8.74
C GLU A 662 5.86 13.35 -8.19
N GLY A 663 4.85 13.02 -9.01
CA GLY A 663 3.46 12.96 -8.56
C GLY A 663 3.21 11.91 -7.46
N GLN A 664 3.89 10.76 -7.51
CA GLN A 664 3.81 9.76 -6.43
C GLN A 664 4.39 10.29 -5.12
N ILE A 665 5.55 10.95 -5.16
CA ILE A 665 6.16 11.56 -3.97
C ILE A 665 5.25 12.64 -3.39
N HIS A 666 4.72 13.56 -4.21
CA HIS A 666 3.82 14.61 -3.74
C HIS A 666 2.56 14.04 -3.06
N GLY A 667 1.89 13.08 -3.69
CA GLY A 667 0.73 12.44 -3.08
C GLY A 667 1.08 11.69 -1.79
N GLY A 668 2.28 11.12 -1.71
CA GLY A 668 2.75 10.42 -0.51
C GLY A 668 3.01 11.37 0.65
N ILE A 669 3.70 12.49 0.38
CA ILE A 669 3.96 13.56 1.33
C ILE A 669 2.65 14.13 1.86
N ALA A 670 1.68 14.39 0.99
CA ALA A 670 0.36 14.87 1.40
C ALA A 670 -0.28 13.93 2.43
N GLN A 671 -0.32 12.62 2.16
CA GLN A 671 -0.89 11.62 3.08
C GLN A 671 -0.10 11.50 4.40
N GLY A 672 1.24 11.55 4.36
CA GLY A 672 2.06 11.48 5.58
C GLY A 672 1.96 12.74 6.44
N ALA A 673 1.89 13.92 5.82
CA ALA A 673 1.64 15.18 6.50
C ALA A 673 0.21 15.25 7.07
N GLY A 674 -0.77 14.73 6.32
CA GLY A 674 -2.15 14.57 6.76
C GLY A 674 -2.25 13.72 8.03
N GLN A 675 -1.60 12.56 8.03
CA GLN A 675 -1.46 11.73 9.24
C GLN A 675 -0.80 12.48 10.40
N ALA A 676 0.26 13.25 10.15
CA ALA A 676 0.95 13.96 11.22
C ALA A 676 0.15 15.09 11.85
N LEU A 677 -0.69 15.79 11.09
CA LEU A 677 -1.33 17.04 11.52
C LEU A 677 -2.85 16.92 11.77
N TYR A 678 -3.54 16.04 11.05
CA TYR A 678 -5.00 16.12 10.90
C TYR A 678 -5.75 14.80 11.07
N GLU A 679 -5.22 13.71 10.54
CA GLU A 679 -5.99 12.48 10.33
C GLU A 679 -5.95 11.52 11.52
N GLU A 680 -7.13 11.10 11.99
CA GLU A 680 -7.30 10.07 13.01
C GLU A 680 -8.70 9.43 12.95
N ALA A 681 -8.76 8.10 12.98
CA ALA A 681 -10.00 7.35 13.18
C ALA A 681 -10.26 7.19 14.69
N VAL A 682 -11.14 8.02 15.24
CA VAL A 682 -11.41 8.09 16.68
C VAL A 682 -12.60 7.22 17.03
N TYR A 683 -12.39 6.24 17.90
CA TYR A 683 -13.44 5.41 18.46
C TYR A 683 -13.76 5.85 19.88
N ASP A 684 -15.04 5.97 20.22
CA ASP A 684 -15.48 6.15 21.59
C ASP A 684 -15.10 4.92 22.43
N SER A 685 -14.46 5.16 23.57
CA SER A 685 -13.85 4.08 24.35
C SER A 685 -14.85 3.21 25.12
N GLN A 686 -16.10 3.67 25.28
CA GLN A 686 -17.14 2.96 26.01
C GLN A 686 -18.08 2.20 25.07
N SER A 687 -18.62 2.89 24.07
CA SER A 687 -19.59 2.35 23.11
C SER A 687 -18.93 1.68 21.90
N GLY A 688 -17.68 2.03 21.59
CA GLY A 688 -17.01 1.60 20.37
C GLY A 688 -17.53 2.28 19.09
N GLN A 689 -18.31 3.36 19.21
CA GLN A 689 -18.76 4.16 18.07
C GLN A 689 -17.60 4.90 17.39
N LEU A 690 -17.56 4.89 16.07
CA LEU A 690 -16.63 5.71 15.30
C LEU A 690 -17.09 7.18 15.30
N LEU A 691 -16.36 8.04 16.00
CA LEU A 691 -16.66 9.48 16.12
C LEU A 691 -16.24 10.26 14.88
N THR A 692 -15.19 9.83 14.17
CA THR A 692 -14.74 10.46 12.91
C THR A 692 -15.23 9.70 11.68
N GLY A 693 -16.53 9.37 11.66
CA GLY A 693 -17.16 8.54 10.61
C GLY A 693 -17.50 9.27 9.30
N SER A 694 -17.05 10.52 9.13
CA SER A 694 -17.38 11.36 7.97
C SER A 694 -16.25 12.35 7.65
N LEU A 695 -16.29 12.96 6.46
CA LEU A 695 -15.38 14.06 6.10
C LEU A 695 -15.68 15.38 6.83
N MET A 696 -16.76 15.46 7.62
CA MET A 696 -16.99 16.61 8.50
C MET A 696 -16.01 16.60 9.69
N ASP A 697 -15.64 15.40 10.13
CA ASP A 697 -14.85 15.18 11.35
C ASP A 697 -13.43 14.66 11.03
N TYR A 698 -13.29 13.85 9.97
CA TYR A 698 -12.02 13.34 9.49
C TYR A 698 -11.39 14.28 8.46
N CYS A 699 -10.40 15.06 8.89
CA CYS A 699 -9.76 16.09 8.07
C CYS A 699 -8.64 15.52 7.20
N ILE A 700 -8.89 15.39 5.89
CA ILE A 700 -7.84 15.16 4.89
C ILE A 700 -7.17 16.49 4.51
N PRO A 701 -5.85 16.49 4.19
CA PRO A 701 -5.14 17.71 3.83
C PRO A 701 -5.68 18.30 2.52
N ARG A 702 -5.85 19.63 2.51
CA ARG A 702 -6.27 20.44 1.37
C ARG A 702 -5.08 21.13 0.71
N ALA A 703 -5.30 21.65 -0.50
CA ALA A 703 -4.26 22.30 -1.29
C ALA A 703 -3.63 23.52 -0.61
N ASP A 704 -4.41 24.29 0.15
CA ASP A 704 -3.96 25.47 0.91
C ASP A 704 -3.16 25.11 2.17
N GLN A 705 -3.18 23.84 2.59
CA GLN A 705 -2.46 23.34 3.76
C GLN A 705 -1.11 22.72 3.42
N LEU A 706 -0.78 22.61 2.13
CA LEU A 706 0.46 22.00 1.63
C LEU A 706 1.29 23.07 0.90
N PRO A 707 2.58 23.25 1.25
CA PRO A 707 3.44 24.17 0.53
C PRO A 707 3.83 23.56 -0.83
N PRO A 708 4.42 24.36 -1.73
CA PRO A 708 5.16 23.79 -2.87
C PRO A 708 6.18 22.76 -2.37
N MET A 709 6.07 21.53 -2.89
CA MET A 709 6.93 20.42 -2.51
C MET A 709 8.13 20.37 -3.45
N HIS A 710 9.33 20.23 -2.90
CA HIS A 710 10.54 20.04 -3.69
C HIS A 710 10.97 18.58 -3.63
N ALA A 711 10.69 17.81 -4.68
CA ALA A 711 11.14 16.43 -4.82
C ALA A 711 12.31 16.35 -5.81
N SER A 712 13.38 15.68 -5.40
CA SER A 712 14.54 15.40 -6.25
C SER A 712 14.96 13.94 -6.12
N PHE A 713 15.65 13.44 -7.14
CA PHE A 713 15.95 12.02 -7.28
C PHE A 713 17.40 11.81 -7.66
N ASP A 714 18.04 10.86 -6.99
CA ASP A 714 19.38 10.40 -7.34
C ASP A 714 19.33 9.00 -7.97
N GLU A 715 19.79 8.91 -9.22
CA GLU A 715 19.81 7.66 -10.00
C GLU A 715 21.19 6.98 -9.98
N SER A 716 22.16 7.47 -9.18
CA SER A 716 23.53 6.95 -9.17
C SER A 716 23.69 5.60 -8.49
N VAL A 717 22.65 5.11 -7.80
CA VAL A 717 22.65 3.84 -7.05
C VAL A 717 21.54 2.91 -7.56
N PRO A 718 21.67 2.38 -8.79
CA PRO A 718 20.67 1.48 -9.35
C PRO A 718 20.56 0.18 -8.54
N CYS A 719 19.36 -0.40 -8.56
CA CYS A 719 19.12 -1.73 -8.01
C CYS A 719 19.91 -2.78 -8.79
N LYS A 720 20.49 -3.76 -8.10
CA LYS A 720 21.33 -4.80 -8.71
C LYS A 720 20.60 -6.11 -8.99
N THR A 721 19.36 -6.24 -8.50
CA THR A 721 18.64 -7.52 -8.47
C THR A 721 17.55 -7.64 -9.53
N ASN A 722 17.39 -6.63 -10.38
CA ASN A 722 16.43 -6.63 -11.47
C ASN A 722 17.03 -6.06 -12.77
N LEU A 723 16.40 -6.39 -13.90
CA LEU A 723 16.92 -6.08 -15.23
C LEU A 723 16.95 -4.58 -15.55
N LEU A 724 16.12 -3.78 -14.88
CA LEU A 724 15.95 -2.36 -15.17
C LEU A 724 16.77 -1.45 -14.26
N GLY A 725 17.31 -1.97 -13.15
CA GLY A 725 17.97 -1.17 -12.12
C GLY A 725 17.05 -0.22 -11.36
N VAL A 726 15.72 -0.42 -11.46
CA VAL A 726 14.68 0.41 -10.83
C VAL A 726 14.39 -0.09 -9.40
N LYS A 727 13.91 0.78 -8.52
CA LYS A 727 13.32 0.43 -7.22
C LYS A 727 11.84 0.85 -7.20
N GLY A 728 11.07 0.38 -6.23
CA GLY A 728 9.72 0.89 -6.00
C GLY A 728 9.74 2.35 -5.51
N CYS A 729 8.67 3.12 -5.73
CA CYS A 729 8.61 4.52 -5.26
C CYS A 729 7.22 4.97 -4.80
N GLY A 730 6.20 4.11 -4.94
CA GLY A 730 4.81 4.50 -4.78
C GLY A 730 4.45 4.91 -3.34
N GLU A 731 5.27 4.60 -2.35
CA GLU A 731 4.92 4.72 -0.93
C GLU A 731 5.88 5.63 -0.14
N LEU A 732 7.01 6.04 -0.73
CA LEU A 732 8.11 6.76 -0.08
C LEU A 732 7.71 8.08 0.58
N GLY A 733 6.93 8.90 -0.14
CA GLY A 733 6.48 10.20 0.36
C GLY A 733 5.74 10.08 1.70
N THR A 734 4.97 9.00 1.90
CA THR A 734 4.22 8.77 3.15
C THR A 734 5.11 8.34 4.30
N ILE A 735 6.23 7.67 4.01
CA ILE A 735 7.13 7.12 5.02
C ILE A 735 7.94 8.24 5.69
N GLY A 736 8.53 9.14 4.91
CA GLY A 736 9.38 10.22 5.44
C GLY A 736 8.62 11.40 6.03
N ALA A 737 7.40 11.67 5.55
CA ALA A 737 6.74 12.94 5.84
C ALA A 737 6.28 13.03 7.31
N ALA A 738 5.66 11.96 7.83
CA ALA A 738 5.16 11.95 9.20
C ALA A 738 6.26 12.25 10.25
N PRO A 739 7.40 11.52 10.28
CA PRO A 739 8.47 11.85 11.21
C PRO A 739 9.06 13.25 10.98
N ALA A 740 9.28 13.68 9.72
CA ALA A 740 9.82 15.01 9.44
C ALA A 740 8.91 16.13 9.97
N VAL A 741 7.58 16.02 9.79
CA VAL A 741 6.62 17.00 10.31
C VAL A 741 6.60 16.99 11.84
N VAL A 742 6.53 15.82 12.47
CA VAL A 742 6.52 15.72 13.94
C VAL A 742 7.81 16.29 14.55
N HIS A 743 8.96 16.02 13.94
CA HIS A 743 10.24 16.59 14.36
C HIS A 743 10.25 18.11 14.25
N ALA A 744 9.71 18.66 13.16
CA ALA A 744 9.62 20.10 12.97
C ALA A 744 8.75 20.78 14.03
N VAL A 745 7.60 20.18 14.38
CA VAL A 745 6.75 20.71 15.45
C VAL A 745 7.45 20.63 16.81
N LEU A 746 8.10 19.52 17.15
CA LEU A 746 8.81 19.39 18.41
C LEU A 746 10.02 20.32 18.49
N ASP A 747 10.71 20.57 17.37
CA ASP A 747 11.78 21.55 17.29
C ASP A 747 11.27 22.98 17.56
N ALA A 748 10.11 23.33 17.00
CA ALA A 748 9.47 24.63 17.23
C ALA A 748 9.06 24.83 18.69
N LEU A 749 8.65 23.75 19.36
CA LEU A 749 8.19 23.72 20.75
C LEU A 749 9.30 23.41 21.77
N HIS A 750 10.53 23.14 21.32
CA HIS A 750 11.62 22.69 22.17
C HIS A 750 11.94 23.67 23.30
N ASP A 751 11.98 24.97 23.00
CA ASP A 751 12.27 26.02 23.99
C ASP A 751 11.12 26.21 25.02
N LYS A 752 10.00 25.50 24.83
CA LYS A 752 8.88 25.38 25.77
C LYS A 752 8.92 24.06 26.56
N GLY A 753 10.04 23.33 26.51
CA GLY A 753 10.24 22.08 27.24
C GLY A 753 9.49 20.88 26.67
N VAL A 754 8.87 21.00 25.49
CA VAL A 754 8.13 19.91 24.86
C VAL A 754 9.12 18.93 24.21
N THR A 755 9.10 17.68 24.63
CA THR A 755 10.02 16.63 24.14
C THR A 755 9.31 15.51 23.39
N HIS A 756 7.99 15.39 23.54
CA HIS A 756 7.18 14.36 22.91
C HIS A 756 5.72 14.82 22.78
N LEU A 757 5.10 14.46 21.65
CA LEU A 757 3.67 14.56 21.37
C LEU A 757 3.29 13.43 20.41
N ASP A 758 2.18 12.75 20.67
CA ASP A 758 1.59 11.79 19.75
C ASP A 758 0.81 12.50 18.63
N MET A 759 0.85 11.91 17.43
CA MET A 759 0.03 12.33 16.29
C MET A 759 -1.47 12.11 16.57
N PRO A 760 -2.37 12.82 15.87
CA PRO A 760 -2.12 13.98 15.04
C PRO A 760 -1.82 15.23 15.89
N LEU A 761 -0.98 16.12 15.39
CA LEU A 761 -0.57 17.37 16.03
C LEU A 761 -1.57 18.48 15.70
N THR A 762 -2.82 18.27 16.10
CA THR A 762 -3.92 19.21 15.84
C THR A 762 -3.64 20.56 16.50
N PRO A 763 -4.21 21.67 15.98
CA PRO A 763 -4.06 22.99 16.59
C PRO A 763 -4.42 22.99 18.08
N GLU A 764 -5.49 22.27 18.43
CA GLU A 764 -5.93 22.13 19.82
C GLU A 764 -4.90 21.44 20.72
N LYS A 765 -4.30 20.33 20.25
CA LYS A 765 -3.29 19.57 21.00
C LYS A 765 -2.03 20.41 21.22
N VAL A 766 -1.59 21.11 20.17
CA VAL A 766 -0.42 22.01 20.23
C VAL A 766 -0.68 23.19 21.15
N TRP A 767 -1.86 23.82 21.04
CA TRP A 767 -2.26 24.93 21.91
C TRP A 767 -2.31 24.51 23.38
N ARG A 768 -2.97 23.39 23.70
CA ARG A 768 -3.04 22.87 25.08
C ARG A 768 -1.66 22.60 25.65
N THR A 769 -0.75 22.11 24.82
CA THR A 769 0.65 21.88 25.21
C THR A 769 1.33 23.19 25.56
N LEU A 770 1.23 24.20 24.69
CA LEU A 770 1.80 25.53 24.90
C LEU A 770 1.26 26.28 26.12
N ARG A 771 0.05 25.95 26.60
CA ARG A 771 -0.54 26.56 27.81
C ARG A 771 -0.14 25.86 29.10
N ARG A 772 0.37 24.63 29.03
CA ARG A 772 0.82 23.84 30.18
C ARG A 772 2.32 23.97 30.43
N SER A 773 3.08 24.24 29.36
CA SER A 773 4.50 24.60 29.35
C SER A 773 4.72 26.05 29.75
#